data_AF-A0A4Q3SMC8-F1
#
_entry.id   AF-A0A4Q3SMC8-F1
#
_cell.length_a   1.000
_cell.length_b   1.000
_cell.length_c   1.000
_cell.angle_alpha   90.00
_cell.angle_beta   90.00
_cell.angle_gamma   90.00
#
_symmetry.space_group_name_H-M   'P 1'
#
loop_
_entity.id
_entity.type
_entity.pdbx_description
1 polymer ?
#
loop_
_entity_poly.entity_id
_entity_poly.type
_entity_poly.pdbx_seq_one_letter_code
_entity_poly.pdbx_strand_id
1 'polypeptide(L)'
;VIESAKDEVVKAVVTLDGTDYRVVIRKNEERNFDTSCEYPDPGHPLCLPKVIVFLQLLKMYGSYYFDTIRNWDKEKNKLLEMYGFSLEDDLKGKFEFTYKEGKPFLRLLDTTIKRISPQDAGRTKPKEVVMPTAANTVELPALVPENIEPPAQRLGVVFNFNHGSYPGFAIDAISGEGNDAGTAYISKVEKLDLAKFVNLELYNENDKQLIAPLRKMQESEITKYLNRNSPFSGIWENIIHHEEDDLPEETKALMVEYLHPKLKKLFADIAESAFVFQLGEKKSFKTDNLKNIGIVTDLIVPYFRVEQGGKDYTVECWVKLNGQHVQITDNDISSSVLFFHNENLYLWDKPEDVMLVDKFLTKGKMTITKSNWQEQLRSFVLPLTKQYNVEFSGSLISEVKDGDPEKRVLLQEKGDYLVFQPLFSYKGFETKPGGKDQLIIPDGDRVLAVHRDKEKETVFLNKLEALHSNFIRPDGAEQLALKGTDVLKNNWFFLFIDAMKDLKVPVYGFEALKNFRFNTAKPQTKIHLRSNTDWFDARVDIVFGDQKVTIADVKKALANRQQFVQLNDGTLGILPEEWIKKYSLLFRVGEGKQNQLKLSKYHMSVIDELHDNRSEEELVIKLEEKYDTLRGFNKISEIPVPEHLKSILRPYQEHGFYWLNYLQEIGWGGILADDMGLGKTVQTLTFLNYYLRKNGKLNAL
;
A
#
# COMPACT_ATOMS: atom_id res chain seq x y z
N VAL A 1 -40.41 12.47 16.06
CA VAL A 1 -40.39 13.76 16.78
C VAL A 1 -39.18 13.80 17.70
N ILE A 2 -38.41 14.90 17.71
CA ILE A 2 -37.29 15.08 18.66
C ILE A 2 -37.86 15.70 19.93
N GLU A 3 -37.75 15.00 21.06
CA GLU A 3 -38.27 15.47 22.35
C GLU A 3 -37.27 16.33 23.10
N SER A 4 -35.97 16.00 23.02
CA SER A 4 -34.90 16.81 23.60
C SER A 4 -33.59 16.59 22.86
N ALA A 5 -32.79 17.65 22.74
CA ALA A 5 -31.45 17.61 22.17
C ALA A 5 -30.55 18.56 22.98
N LYS A 6 -29.77 18.00 23.91
CA LYS A 6 -28.84 18.74 24.78
C LYS A 6 -27.76 17.83 25.34
N ASP A 7 -26.65 18.40 25.76
CA ASP A 7 -25.54 17.70 26.42
C ASP A 7 -25.03 16.50 25.59
N GLU A 8 -24.92 16.66 24.27
CA GLU A 8 -24.52 15.59 23.33
C GLU A 8 -25.48 14.38 23.29
N VAL A 9 -26.71 14.54 23.81
CA VAL A 9 -27.77 13.53 23.83
C VAL A 9 -29.00 14.01 23.08
N VAL A 10 -29.51 13.16 22.19
CA VAL A 10 -30.81 13.34 21.52
C VAL A 10 -31.77 12.25 21.97
N LYS A 11 -32.95 12.65 22.45
CA LYS A 11 -34.09 11.77 22.72
C LYS A 11 -35.20 12.08 21.72
N ALA A 12 -35.71 11.04 21.07
CA ALA A 12 -36.73 11.16 20.05
C ALA A 12 -37.75 10.03 20.17
N VAL A 13 -38.96 10.28 19.69
CA VAL A 13 -40.01 9.28 19.52
C VAL A 13 -40.27 9.10 18.03
N VAL A 14 -40.23 7.87 17.55
CA VAL A 14 -40.55 7.50 16.17
C VAL A 14 -41.80 6.65 16.19
N THR A 15 -42.88 7.15 15.58
CA THR A 15 -44.14 6.41 15.42
C THR A 15 -44.05 5.56 14.16
N LEU A 16 -44.11 4.24 14.30
CA LEU A 16 -44.20 3.28 13.19
C LEU A 16 -45.46 2.43 13.39
N ASP A 17 -46.29 2.33 12.35
CA ASP A 17 -47.52 1.52 12.36
C ASP A 17 -48.45 1.77 13.57
N GLY A 18 -48.51 3.03 14.02
CA GLY A 18 -49.33 3.46 15.17
C GLY A 18 -48.72 3.18 16.55
N THR A 19 -47.49 2.64 16.60
CA THR A 19 -46.74 2.39 17.85
C THR A 19 -45.57 3.35 17.98
N ASP A 20 -45.41 3.96 19.15
CA ASP A 20 -44.35 4.91 19.44
C ASP A 20 -43.10 4.22 20.01
N TYR A 21 -41.96 4.37 19.33
CA TYR A 21 -40.67 3.85 19.77
C TYR A 21 -39.76 4.97 20.24
N ARG A 22 -39.29 4.86 21.48
CA ARG A 22 -38.30 5.79 22.05
C ARG A 22 -36.90 5.46 21.57
N VAL A 23 -36.21 6.48 21.09
CA VAL A 23 -34.84 6.41 20.58
C VAL A 23 -33.97 7.39 21.37
N VAL A 24 -32.84 6.91 21.87
CA VAL A 24 -31.82 7.74 22.52
C VAL A 24 -30.51 7.56 21.77
N ILE A 25 -29.89 8.67 21.38
CA ILE A 25 -28.57 8.72 20.73
C ILE A 25 -27.69 9.65 21.54
N ARG A 26 -26.52 9.17 21.98
CA ARG A 26 -25.51 9.95 22.69
C ARG A 26 -24.18 9.85 21.95
N LYS A 27 -23.49 10.96 21.76
CA LYS A 27 -22.08 10.96 21.35
C LYS A 27 -21.21 10.84 22.61
N ASN A 28 -20.31 9.86 22.65
CA ASN A 28 -19.44 9.62 23.80
C ASN A 28 -18.06 10.28 23.63
N GLU A 29 -17.24 10.24 24.68
CA GLU A 29 -15.94 10.92 24.73
C GLU A 29 -14.92 10.40 23.70
N GLU A 30 -15.05 9.12 23.29
CA GLU A 30 -14.24 8.48 22.24
C GLU A 30 -14.72 8.83 20.82
N ARG A 31 -15.69 9.73 20.68
CA ARG A 31 -16.34 10.14 19.42
C ARG A 31 -17.17 9.04 18.75
N ASN A 32 -17.56 8.01 19.48
CA ASN A 32 -18.51 6.98 19.06
C ASN A 32 -19.95 7.36 19.47
N PHE A 33 -20.96 6.66 18.93
CA PHE A 33 -22.37 6.88 19.27
C PHE A 33 -22.96 5.71 20.05
N ASP A 34 -23.40 5.98 21.28
CA ASP A 34 -24.17 5.06 22.09
C ASP A 34 -25.66 5.22 21.78
N THR A 35 -26.33 4.13 21.41
CA THR A 35 -27.74 4.19 20.98
C THR A 35 -28.62 3.17 21.67
N SER A 36 -29.82 3.59 22.07
CA SER A 36 -30.84 2.74 22.68
C SER A 36 -32.19 2.93 21.98
N CYS A 37 -32.93 1.83 21.81
CA CYS A 37 -34.28 1.83 21.25
C CYS A 37 -35.05 0.60 21.72
N GLU A 38 -36.35 0.75 21.93
CA GLU A 38 -37.27 -0.33 22.37
C GLU A 38 -37.82 -1.18 21.20
N TYR A 39 -37.29 -1.00 19.98
CA TYR A 39 -37.76 -1.69 18.78
C TYR A 39 -37.11 -3.09 18.68
N PRO A 40 -37.88 -4.17 18.53
CA PRO A 40 -37.36 -5.53 18.52
C PRO A 40 -36.70 -5.89 17.18
N ASP A 41 -35.39 -5.72 17.09
CA ASP A 41 -34.57 -6.12 15.93
C ASP A 41 -33.20 -6.64 16.40
N PRO A 42 -33.09 -7.93 16.79
CA PRO A 42 -31.86 -8.50 17.30
C PRO A 42 -30.81 -8.77 16.20
N GLY A 43 -31.19 -8.66 14.92
CA GLY A 43 -30.30 -8.92 13.79
C GLY A 43 -29.40 -7.73 13.40
N HIS A 44 -29.78 -6.52 13.81
CA HIS A 44 -29.10 -5.29 13.39
C HIS A 44 -28.80 -4.37 14.58
N PRO A 45 -27.52 -3.97 14.80
CA PRO A 45 -27.15 -3.03 15.87
C PRO A 45 -27.88 -1.67 15.78
N LEU A 46 -28.17 -1.24 14.55
CA LEU A 46 -28.92 -0.02 14.23
C LEU A 46 -30.31 -0.39 13.67
N CYS A 47 -31.28 -0.57 14.55
CA CYS A 47 -32.66 -0.83 14.14
C CYS A 47 -33.31 0.38 13.45
N LEU A 48 -34.41 0.11 12.73
CA LEU A 48 -35.08 1.07 11.85
C LEU A 48 -35.36 2.45 12.50
N PRO A 49 -35.93 2.54 13.72
CA PRO A 49 -36.14 3.85 14.38
C PRO A 49 -34.84 4.63 14.62
N LYS A 50 -33.74 3.96 14.98
CA LYS A 50 -32.44 4.62 15.20
C LYS A 50 -31.93 5.25 13.91
N VAL A 51 -32.04 4.52 12.79
CA VAL A 51 -31.60 5.00 11.47
C VAL A 51 -32.44 6.20 11.03
N ILE A 52 -33.76 6.17 11.26
CA ILE A 52 -34.64 7.31 10.95
C ILE A 52 -34.19 8.57 11.69
N VAL A 53 -33.90 8.47 12.99
CA VAL A 53 -33.45 9.61 13.78
C VAL A 53 -32.07 10.09 13.32
N PHE A 54 -31.10 9.20 13.07
CA PHE A 54 -29.79 9.61 12.56
C PHE A 54 -29.88 10.36 11.23
N LEU A 55 -30.66 9.84 10.27
CA LEU A 55 -30.83 10.48 8.97
C LEU A 55 -31.57 11.80 9.07
N GLN A 56 -32.57 11.90 9.96
CA GLN A 56 -33.28 13.15 10.21
C GLN A 56 -32.32 14.23 10.77
N LEU A 57 -31.51 13.88 11.77
CA LEU A 57 -30.53 14.79 12.35
C LEU A 57 -29.49 15.24 11.33
N LEU A 58 -28.96 14.30 10.54
CA LEU A 58 -27.97 14.58 9.51
C LEU A 58 -28.52 15.51 8.42
N LYS A 59 -29.74 15.27 7.94
CA LYS A 59 -30.35 16.09 6.88
C LYS A 59 -30.74 17.48 7.35
N MET A 60 -31.24 17.61 8.57
CA MET A 60 -31.72 18.89 9.08
C MET A 60 -30.60 19.80 9.61
N TYR A 61 -29.57 19.22 10.22
CA TYR A 61 -28.59 19.99 10.99
C TYR A 61 -27.12 19.71 10.61
N GLY A 62 -26.87 18.76 9.69
CA GLY A 62 -25.54 18.42 9.22
C GLY A 62 -24.76 17.48 10.14
N SER A 63 -23.56 17.09 9.69
CA SER A 63 -22.72 16.06 10.33
C SER A 63 -22.17 16.43 11.71
N TYR A 64 -22.18 17.72 12.05
CA TYR A 64 -21.61 18.25 13.30
C TYR A 64 -22.68 18.56 14.36
N TYR A 65 -23.93 18.17 14.15
CA TYR A 65 -25.04 18.56 15.03
C TYR A 65 -24.80 18.23 16.52
N PHE A 66 -24.27 17.05 16.82
CA PHE A 66 -24.00 16.65 18.21
C PHE A 66 -22.96 17.54 18.91
N ASP A 67 -22.02 18.13 18.15
CA ASP A 67 -21.04 19.09 18.69
C ASP A 67 -21.71 20.45 18.98
N THR A 68 -22.80 20.79 18.27
CA THR A 68 -23.55 22.04 18.48
C THR A 68 -24.46 22.02 19.71
N ILE A 69 -24.95 20.84 20.11
CA ILE A 69 -25.79 20.64 21.30
C ILE A 69 -24.98 20.19 22.53
N ARG A 70 -23.65 20.22 22.44
CA ARG A 70 -22.76 19.90 23.54
C ARG A 70 -22.90 20.93 24.65
N ASN A 71 -22.88 20.46 25.90
CA ASN A 71 -22.84 21.37 27.03
C ASN A 71 -21.47 22.05 27.06
N TRP A 72 -21.48 23.35 26.86
CA TRP A 72 -20.28 24.17 26.87
C TRP A 72 -20.27 25.12 28.06
N ASP A 73 -21.15 24.95 29.05
CA ASP A 73 -21.34 25.94 30.12
C ASP A 73 -20.08 26.11 30.96
N LYS A 74 -19.30 25.04 31.15
CA LYS A 74 -17.99 25.09 31.82
C LYS A 74 -16.98 25.90 31.02
N GLU A 75 -16.91 25.69 29.71
CA GLU A 75 -15.98 26.40 28.82
C GLU A 75 -16.42 27.86 28.59
N LYS A 76 -17.72 28.12 28.47
CA LYS A 76 -18.30 29.45 28.35
C LYS A 76 -18.09 30.26 29.63
N ASN A 77 -18.31 29.66 30.81
CA ASN A 77 -17.97 30.30 32.09
C ASN A 77 -16.47 30.58 32.19
N LYS A 78 -15.60 29.65 31.80
CA LYS A 78 -14.14 29.92 31.75
C LYS A 78 -13.75 31.06 30.82
N LEU A 79 -14.44 31.23 29.70
CA LEU A 79 -14.20 32.34 28.77
C LEU A 79 -14.68 33.67 29.35
N LEU A 80 -15.82 33.68 30.06
CA LEU A 80 -16.37 34.86 30.75
C LEU A 80 -15.57 35.24 32.00
N GLU A 81 -15.05 34.25 32.75
CA GLU A 81 -14.23 34.43 33.96
C GLU A 81 -12.98 35.26 33.68
N MET A 82 -12.42 35.15 32.47
CA MET A 82 -11.29 35.97 32.03
C MET A 82 -11.62 37.47 32.01
N TYR A 83 -12.91 37.83 32.04
CA TYR A 83 -13.40 39.20 32.11
C TYR A 83 -14.18 39.47 33.41
N GLY A 84 -14.23 38.50 34.34
CA GLY A 84 -14.92 38.60 35.63
C GLY A 84 -16.43 38.38 35.58
N PHE A 85 -16.94 37.72 34.54
CA PHE A 85 -18.37 37.42 34.36
C PHE A 85 -18.62 35.91 34.39
N SER A 86 -19.90 35.54 34.55
CA SER A 86 -20.42 34.19 34.46
C SER A 86 -21.70 34.16 33.63
N LEU A 87 -22.17 32.97 33.27
CA LEU A 87 -23.45 32.76 32.58
C LEU A 87 -24.68 33.14 33.43
N GLU A 88 -24.50 33.41 34.72
CA GLU A 88 -25.56 33.89 35.63
C GLU A 88 -25.71 35.42 35.60
N ASP A 89 -24.76 36.14 34.99
CA ASP A 89 -24.76 37.61 34.87
C ASP A 89 -25.54 38.11 33.63
N ASP A 90 -25.94 39.39 33.62
CA ASP A 90 -26.54 40.01 32.42
C ASP A 90 -25.47 40.36 31.38
N LEU A 91 -25.38 39.51 30.35
CA LEU A 91 -24.40 39.55 29.26
C LEU A 91 -24.89 40.36 28.03
N LYS A 92 -26.14 40.83 28.02
CA LYS A 92 -26.76 41.42 26.83
C LYS A 92 -26.03 42.70 26.40
N GLY A 93 -25.54 42.72 25.15
CA GLY A 93 -24.79 43.84 24.57
C GLY A 93 -23.32 43.94 25.02
N LYS A 94 -22.86 43.06 25.92
CA LYS A 94 -21.48 43.03 26.41
C LYS A 94 -20.64 41.96 25.73
N PHE A 95 -21.24 40.78 25.53
CA PHE A 95 -20.57 39.63 24.92
C PHE A 95 -21.50 38.88 23.96
N GLU A 96 -20.90 38.22 22.97
CA GLU A 96 -21.58 37.32 22.05
C GLU A 96 -20.80 36.01 21.92
N PHE A 97 -21.50 34.87 22.00
CA PHE A 97 -20.89 33.57 21.75
C PHE A 97 -21.01 33.19 20.28
N THR A 98 -19.87 33.01 19.63
CA THR A 98 -19.77 32.48 18.27
C THR A 98 -19.13 31.10 18.30
N TYR A 99 -19.32 30.27 17.27
CA TYR A 99 -18.74 28.93 17.22
C TYR A 99 -17.76 28.85 16.04
N LYS A 100 -16.52 28.46 16.33
CA LYS A 100 -15.49 28.21 15.32
C LYS A 100 -14.96 26.80 15.51
N GLU A 101 -15.03 25.98 14.46
CA GLU A 101 -14.63 24.57 14.48
C GLU A 101 -15.29 23.74 15.61
N GLY A 102 -16.56 24.04 15.92
CA GLY A 102 -17.34 23.33 16.93
C GLY A 102 -17.02 23.70 18.39
N LYS A 103 -16.13 24.67 18.65
CA LYS A 103 -15.85 25.18 20.01
C LYS A 103 -16.45 26.59 20.20
N PRO A 104 -16.97 26.92 21.40
CA PRO A 104 -17.47 28.25 21.70
C PRO A 104 -16.32 29.24 21.78
N PHE A 105 -16.51 30.40 21.16
CA PHE A 105 -15.59 31.52 21.16
C PHE A 105 -16.33 32.78 21.60
N LEU A 106 -15.81 33.47 22.61
CA LEU A 106 -16.43 34.65 23.20
C LEU A 106 -15.94 35.91 22.47
N ARG A 107 -16.85 36.61 21.81
CA ARG A 107 -16.60 37.91 21.18
C ARG A 107 -17.02 39.01 22.15
N LEU A 108 -16.13 39.97 22.39
CA LEU A 108 -16.44 41.16 23.19
C LEU A 108 -17.16 42.20 22.32
N LEU A 109 -18.32 42.64 22.76
CA LEU A 109 -19.12 43.67 22.09
C LEU A 109 -18.93 45.05 22.75
N ASP A 110 -18.75 45.08 24.06
CA ASP A 110 -18.45 46.31 24.81
C ASP A 110 -16.94 46.45 25.00
N THR A 111 -16.33 47.37 24.26
CA THR A 111 -14.87 47.60 24.25
C THR A 111 -14.33 48.22 25.54
N THR A 112 -15.19 48.61 26.48
CA THR A 112 -14.77 49.15 27.78
C THR A 112 -14.39 48.06 28.79
N ILE A 113 -14.79 46.80 28.54
CA ILE A 113 -14.50 45.66 29.40
C ILE A 113 -13.09 45.14 29.12
N LYS A 114 -12.24 45.07 30.16
CA LYS A 114 -10.85 44.61 30.06
C LYS A 114 -10.67 43.22 30.69
N ARG A 115 -9.72 42.45 30.17
CA ARG A 115 -9.40 41.10 30.64
C ARG A 115 -8.70 41.17 32.01
N ILE A 116 -9.14 40.35 32.95
CA ILE A 116 -8.60 40.26 34.31
C ILE A 116 -7.41 39.29 34.29
N SER A 117 -6.31 39.65 34.95
CA SER A 117 -5.14 38.79 35.11
C SER A 117 -5.41 37.65 36.11
N PRO A 118 -4.88 36.43 35.92
CA PRO A 118 -5.17 35.26 36.77
C PRO A 118 -4.69 35.35 38.24
N GLN A 119 -4.11 36.49 38.66
CA GLN A 119 -3.56 36.68 40.00
C GLN A 119 -4.51 37.38 40.98
N ASP A 120 -5.71 37.80 40.58
CA ASP A 120 -6.63 38.57 41.44
C ASP A 120 -7.97 37.88 41.78
N ALA A 121 -8.15 36.60 41.46
CA ALA A 121 -9.34 35.83 41.82
C ALA A 121 -9.34 35.37 43.30
N GLY A 122 -9.23 36.32 44.23
CA GLY A 122 -9.16 36.03 45.67
C GLY A 122 -9.16 37.25 46.60
N ARG A 123 -9.69 38.40 46.18
CA ARG A 123 -9.76 39.59 47.04
C ARG A 123 -11.17 40.15 47.12
N THR A 124 -11.72 40.09 48.33
CA THR A 124 -12.91 40.83 48.76
C THR A 124 -12.67 42.34 48.68
N LYS A 125 -13.70 43.06 48.22
CA LYS A 125 -13.76 44.51 47.97
C LYS A 125 -13.24 45.37 49.14
N PRO A 126 -12.65 46.53 48.83
CA PRO A 126 -12.95 47.75 49.56
C PRO A 126 -13.65 48.83 48.72
N LYS A 127 -14.29 49.73 49.45
CA LYS A 127 -15.29 50.74 49.10
C LYS A 127 -14.87 51.83 48.11
N GLU A 128 -15.92 52.39 47.49
CA GLU A 128 -15.98 53.60 46.70
C GLU A 128 -15.30 54.82 47.33
N VAL A 129 -14.66 55.63 46.48
CA VAL A 129 -14.54 57.08 46.67
C VAL A 129 -14.95 57.78 45.37
N VAL A 130 -15.65 58.89 45.57
CA VAL A 130 -16.62 59.55 44.69
C VAL A 130 -16.01 60.84 44.10
N MET A 131 -16.16 61.02 42.77
CA MET A 131 -16.31 62.28 41.98
C MET A 131 -15.16 63.32 41.86
N PRO A 132 -15.23 64.28 40.90
CA PRO A 132 -16.24 64.52 39.83
C PRO A 132 -15.71 64.69 38.39
N THR A 133 -16.69 64.62 37.50
CA THR A 133 -16.81 64.94 36.07
C THR A 133 -16.54 66.41 35.70
N ALA A 134 -15.99 66.68 34.49
CA ALA A 134 -16.73 67.28 33.35
C ALA A 134 -15.87 68.13 32.38
N ALA A 135 -16.17 67.95 31.08
CA ALA A 135 -16.17 68.91 29.96
C ALA A 135 -14.81 69.46 29.47
N ASN A 136 -14.42 69.53 28.18
CA ASN A 136 -15.19 69.70 26.95
C ASN A 136 -14.28 69.60 25.69
N THR A 137 -14.92 69.35 24.54
CA THR A 137 -14.62 69.79 23.16
C THR A 137 -13.39 69.30 22.37
N VAL A 138 -13.67 68.34 21.47
CA VAL A 138 -13.45 68.34 20.00
C VAL A 138 -12.27 69.13 19.43
N GLU A 139 -11.32 68.42 18.81
CA GLU A 139 -10.77 68.76 17.48
C GLU A 139 -10.06 67.53 16.87
N LEU A 140 -10.47 67.15 15.66
CA LEU A 140 -9.77 66.21 14.78
C LEU A 140 -8.62 66.95 14.09
N PRO A 141 -7.46 66.30 13.92
CA PRO A 141 -6.77 66.46 12.65
C PRO A 141 -6.39 65.11 12.01
N ALA A 142 -6.81 65.01 10.76
CA ALA A 142 -6.08 64.50 9.60
C ALA A 142 -5.33 63.16 9.71
N LEU A 143 -5.85 62.20 8.94
CA LEU A 143 -5.16 61.02 8.44
C LEU A 143 -3.80 61.38 7.83
N VAL A 144 -2.72 60.93 8.47
CA VAL A 144 -1.44 60.66 7.82
C VAL A 144 -1.52 59.21 7.31
N PRO A 145 -1.20 58.92 6.04
CA PRO A 145 -1.06 57.54 5.61
C PRO A 145 0.18 56.98 6.32
N GLU A 146 0.00 56.05 7.25
CA GLU A 146 1.09 55.22 7.74
C GLU A 146 1.63 54.42 6.55
N ASN A 147 2.78 54.87 6.06
CA ASN A 147 3.74 53.97 5.43
C ASN A 147 4.00 52.85 6.43
N ILE A 148 3.50 51.65 6.15
CA ILE A 148 3.95 50.45 6.83
C ILE A 148 5.40 50.26 6.38
N GLU A 149 6.34 50.74 7.20
CA GLU A 149 7.74 50.38 7.07
C GLU A 149 7.86 48.84 7.10
N PRO A 150 8.72 48.23 6.28
CA PRO A 150 8.90 46.78 6.31
C PRO A 150 9.30 46.35 7.73
N PRO A 151 8.87 45.15 8.19
CA PRO A 151 9.17 44.71 9.54
C PRO A 151 10.69 44.72 9.78
N ALA A 152 11.15 45.63 10.64
CA ALA A 152 12.55 45.76 11.02
C ALA A 152 13.06 44.53 11.80
N GLN A 153 12.16 43.76 12.41
CA GLN A 153 12.51 42.57 13.17
C GLN A 153 12.70 41.33 12.29
N ARG A 154 13.78 40.61 12.58
CA ARG A 154 14.17 39.36 11.93
C ARG A 154 14.23 38.22 12.93
N LEU A 155 13.63 37.09 12.57
CA LEU A 155 13.76 35.87 13.34
C LEU A 155 15.08 35.17 13.02
N GLY A 156 15.81 34.75 14.05
CA GLY A 156 17.03 33.98 13.93
C GLY A 156 16.92 32.62 14.58
N VAL A 157 17.71 31.68 14.08
CA VAL A 157 17.80 30.31 14.60
C VAL A 157 19.16 30.11 15.23
N VAL A 158 19.19 29.66 16.48
CA VAL A 158 20.43 29.41 17.22
C VAL A 158 20.53 27.92 17.56
N PHE A 159 21.57 27.27 17.05
CA PHE A 159 21.98 25.94 17.50
C PHE A 159 22.81 26.08 18.78
N ASN A 160 22.22 25.69 19.90
CA ASN A 160 22.81 25.82 21.22
C ASN A 160 23.42 24.49 21.66
N PHE A 161 24.76 24.43 21.65
CA PHE A 161 25.53 23.23 21.98
C PHE A 161 25.85 23.09 23.47
N ASN A 162 25.24 23.91 24.34
CA ASN A 162 25.39 23.77 25.80
C ASN A 162 24.47 22.71 26.42
N HIS A 163 23.69 22.00 25.60
CA HIS A 163 22.71 21.05 26.07
C HIS A 163 23.41 19.74 26.47
N GLY A 164 23.45 19.44 27.77
CA GLY A 164 24.27 18.33 28.30
C GLY A 164 23.72 16.92 28.03
N SER A 165 22.41 16.78 27.77
CA SER A 165 21.80 15.49 27.42
C SER A 165 21.73 15.31 25.90
N TYR A 166 21.64 14.05 25.44
CA TYR A 166 21.38 13.74 24.04
C TYR A 166 20.12 14.52 23.56
N PRO A 167 20.14 15.16 22.38
CA PRO A 167 21.08 14.97 21.28
C PRO A 167 22.35 15.82 21.35
N GLY A 168 22.65 16.48 22.48
CA GLY A 168 23.82 17.35 22.66
C GLY A 168 23.62 18.78 22.17
N PHE A 169 22.39 19.15 21.78
CA PHE A 169 22.04 20.52 21.40
C PHE A 169 20.56 20.82 21.61
N ALA A 170 20.23 22.11 21.67
CA ALA A 170 18.88 22.64 21.57
C ALA A 170 18.80 23.66 20.43
N ILE A 171 17.60 23.88 19.88
CA ILE A 171 17.38 24.91 18.87
C ILE A 171 16.54 26.03 19.47
N ASP A 172 17.15 27.20 19.60
CA ASP A 172 16.55 28.40 20.17
C ASP A 172 16.14 29.37 19.06
N ALA A 173 14.99 30.03 19.24
CA ALA A 173 14.56 31.12 18.38
C ALA A 173 14.95 32.47 19.02
N ILE A 174 15.48 33.38 18.21
CA ILE A 174 15.84 34.73 18.66
C ILE A 174 15.17 35.77 17.79
N SER A 175 14.92 36.95 18.36
CA SER A 175 14.44 38.12 17.63
C SER A 175 15.36 39.30 17.85
N GLY A 176 15.52 40.12 16.81
CA GLY A 176 16.25 41.38 16.86
C GLY A 176 16.01 42.19 15.61
N GLU A 177 16.44 43.45 15.62
CA GLU A 177 16.38 44.32 14.44
C GLU A 177 17.49 43.97 13.46
N GLY A 178 17.13 43.62 12.23
CA GLY A 178 18.07 43.32 11.16
C GLY A 178 18.61 44.60 10.50
N ASN A 179 19.84 44.55 10.01
CA ASN A 179 20.39 45.63 9.17
C ASN A 179 19.67 45.72 7.82
N ASP A 180 19.80 46.86 7.13
CA ASP A 180 19.18 47.09 5.81
C ASP A 180 19.60 46.07 4.76
N ALA A 181 20.80 45.48 4.92
CA ALA A 181 21.32 44.43 4.06
C ALA A 181 20.75 43.03 4.38
N GLY A 182 20.02 42.86 5.49
CA GLY A 182 19.47 41.57 5.92
C GLY A 182 20.52 40.51 6.29
N THR A 183 21.72 40.92 6.68
CA THR A 183 22.89 40.05 6.93
C THR A 183 23.29 39.93 8.40
N ALA A 184 22.88 40.86 9.26
CA ALA A 184 23.23 40.87 10.68
C ALA A 184 22.20 41.62 11.53
N TYR A 185 22.25 41.42 12.85
CA TYR A 185 21.48 42.21 13.81
C TYR A 185 22.18 43.54 14.15
N ILE A 186 21.42 44.63 14.25
CA ILE A 186 21.91 45.96 14.65
C ILE A 186 21.97 46.10 16.18
N SER A 187 21.01 45.47 16.87
CA SER A 187 20.79 45.61 18.31
C SER A 187 20.91 44.28 19.05
N LYS A 188 20.79 44.32 20.38
CA LYS A 188 20.80 43.11 21.21
C LYS A 188 19.63 42.22 20.83
N VAL A 189 19.91 40.92 20.69
CA VAL A 189 18.89 39.92 20.39
C VAL A 189 18.25 39.37 21.66
N GLU A 190 16.95 39.08 21.58
CA GLU A 190 16.17 38.46 22.64
C GLU A 190 15.82 37.02 22.28
N LYS A 191 15.97 36.11 23.25
CA LYS A 191 15.51 34.73 23.11
C LYS A 191 13.98 34.69 23.21
N LEU A 192 13.33 34.10 22.22
CA LEU A 192 11.88 33.93 22.21
C LEU A 192 11.46 32.68 22.99
N ASP A 193 10.46 32.85 23.85
CA ASP A 193 9.78 31.75 24.51
C ASP A 193 8.67 31.21 23.58
N LEU A 194 9.00 30.16 22.83
CA LEU A 194 8.10 29.58 21.84
C LEU A 194 6.89 28.86 22.45
N ALA A 195 6.89 28.59 23.77
CA ALA A 195 5.74 28.05 24.49
C ALA A 195 4.69 29.12 24.79
N LYS A 196 5.07 30.40 24.75
CA LYS A 196 4.17 31.55 24.91
C LYS A 196 3.68 32.07 23.55
N PHE A 197 2.76 33.02 23.62
CA PHE A 197 2.31 33.76 22.44
C PHE A 197 3.48 34.55 21.85
N VAL A 198 3.70 34.41 20.54
CA VAL A 198 4.67 35.18 19.77
C VAL A 198 3.88 36.05 18.79
N ASN A 199 4.08 37.37 18.84
CA ASN A 199 3.42 38.28 17.90
C ASN A 199 4.03 38.12 16.51
N LEU A 200 3.29 37.50 15.58
CA LEU A 200 3.76 37.20 14.24
C LEU A 200 3.80 38.42 13.33
N GLU A 201 3.05 39.49 13.63
CA GLU A 201 2.95 40.69 12.78
C GLU A 201 4.29 41.44 12.68
N LEU A 202 5.21 41.17 13.61
CA LEU A 202 6.56 41.77 13.67
C LEU A 202 7.53 41.18 12.64
N TYR A 203 7.22 40.05 12.00
CA TYR A 203 8.15 39.32 11.15
C TYR A 203 7.66 39.26 9.70
N ASN A 204 8.59 39.06 8.77
CA ASN A 204 8.25 38.78 7.37
C ASN A 204 7.66 37.36 7.22
N GLU A 205 7.11 37.03 6.04
CA GLU A 205 6.48 35.72 5.80
C GLU A 205 7.44 34.53 5.93
N ASN A 206 8.70 34.67 5.52
CA ASN A 206 9.69 33.59 5.63
C ASN A 206 10.02 33.29 7.10
N ASP A 207 10.24 34.33 7.89
CA ASP A 207 10.53 34.26 9.31
C ASP A 207 9.32 33.70 10.10
N LYS A 208 8.08 34.09 9.73
CA LYS A 208 6.84 33.53 10.31
C LYS A 208 6.75 32.00 10.12
N GLN A 209 7.15 31.51 8.94
CA GLN A 209 7.07 30.09 8.61
C GLN A 209 8.01 29.23 9.47
N LEU A 210 9.09 29.79 10.01
CA LEU A 210 10.04 29.09 10.88
C LEU A 210 9.51 28.81 12.29
N ILE A 211 8.55 29.59 12.80
CA ILE A 211 8.05 29.44 14.17
C ILE A 211 7.43 28.06 14.42
N ALA A 212 6.66 27.54 13.47
CA ALA A 212 6.00 26.25 13.63
C ALA A 212 6.99 25.06 13.63
N PRO A 213 7.97 24.96 12.70
CA PRO A 213 9.09 24.03 12.80
C PRO A 213 9.86 24.14 14.13
N LEU A 214 10.25 25.35 14.55
CA LEU A 214 11.05 25.55 15.77
C LEU A 214 10.30 25.11 17.03
N ARG A 215 8.98 25.33 17.10
CA ARG A 215 8.13 24.81 18.20
C ARG A 215 8.19 23.28 18.31
N LYS A 216 8.22 22.57 17.18
CA LYS A 216 8.28 21.10 17.16
C LYS A 216 9.64 20.54 17.60
N MET A 217 10.67 21.39 17.62
CA MET A 217 12.03 21.05 18.06
C MET A 217 12.27 21.41 19.54
N GLN A 218 11.28 21.98 20.23
CA GLN A 218 11.40 22.25 21.65
C GLN A 218 11.41 20.94 22.45
N GLU A 219 12.18 20.94 23.54
CA GLU A 219 12.35 19.79 24.44
C GLU A 219 11.00 19.21 24.88
N SER A 220 10.02 20.06 25.21
CA SER A 220 8.68 19.62 25.61
C SER A 220 7.96 18.76 24.56
N GLU A 221 8.18 19.01 23.27
CA GLU A 221 7.57 18.24 22.19
C GLU A 221 8.33 16.93 21.94
N ILE A 222 9.65 16.95 22.06
CA ILE A 222 10.50 15.74 22.01
C ILE A 222 10.10 14.80 23.15
N THR A 223 10.00 15.33 24.38
CA THR A 223 9.55 14.58 25.57
C THR A 223 8.17 13.96 25.39
N LYS A 224 7.20 14.71 24.86
CA LYS A 224 5.85 14.17 24.57
C LYS A 224 5.90 13.01 23.59
N TYR A 225 6.74 13.12 22.56
CA TYR A 225 6.92 12.04 21.59
C TYR A 225 7.57 10.81 22.24
N LEU A 226 8.64 11.01 23.01
CA LEU A 226 9.32 9.91 23.70
C LEU A 226 8.38 9.21 24.70
N ASN A 227 7.63 9.95 25.51
CA ASN A 227 6.67 9.37 26.46
C ASN A 227 5.57 8.53 25.80
N ARG A 228 5.24 8.78 24.53
CA ARG A 228 4.22 8.02 23.80
C ARG A 228 4.76 6.78 23.10
N ASN A 229 6.03 6.79 22.69
CA ASN A 229 6.60 5.76 21.82
C ASN A 229 7.75 4.97 22.47
N SER A 230 8.31 5.43 23.59
CA SER A 230 9.38 4.74 24.30
C SER A 230 8.81 3.63 25.19
N PRO A 231 9.49 2.46 25.26
CA PRO A 231 9.16 1.41 26.24
C PRO A 231 9.38 1.87 27.69
N PHE A 232 10.08 2.99 27.90
CA PHE A 232 10.40 3.59 29.21
C PHE A 232 9.48 4.77 29.56
N SER A 233 8.20 4.70 29.18
CA SER A 233 7.17 5.76 29.31
C SER A 233 7.26 6.56 30.62
N GLY A 234 7.83 7.76 30.56
CA GLY A 234 7.91 8.72 31.67
C GLY A 234 9.04 8.49 32.69
N ILE A 235 9.85 7.42 32.56
CA ILE A 235 10.98 7.16 33.47
C ILE A 235 12.34 7.47 32.85
N TRP A 236 12.43 7.69 31.55
CA TRP A 236 13.71 7.98 30.87
C TRP A 236 14.36 9.30 31.34
N GLU A 237 13.56 10.29 31.75
CA GLU A 237 14.09 11.54 32.36
C GLU A 237 14.84 11.25 33.67
N ASN A 238 14.38 10.26 34.45
CA ASN A 238 15.04 9.86 35.69
C ASN A 238 16.34 9.06 35.42
N ILE A 239 16.42 8.34 34.30
CA ILE A 239 17.65 7.62 33.88
C ILE A 239 18.78 8.64 33.67
N ILE A 240 18.50 9.76 33.01
CA ILE A 240 19.45 10.85 32.77
C ILE A 240 19.95 11.50 34.08
N HIS A 241 19.14 11.47 35.15
CA HIS A 241 19.45 12.14 36.40
C HIS A 241 20.06 11.24 37.49
N HIS A 242 19.90 9.92 37.39
CA HIS A 242 20.36 8.98 38.41
C HIS A 242 21.62 8.19 38.04
N GLU A 243 21.87 8.01 36.76
CA GLU A 243 23.02 7.26 36.26
C GLU A 243 23.88 8.25 35.48
N GLU A 244 25.19 8.32 35.72
CA GLU A 244 26.14 9.03 34.84
C GLU A 244 26.24 8.36 33.44
N ASP A 245 25.22 7.56 33.08
CA ASP A 245 25.16 6.69 31.93
C ASP A 245 24.45 7.37 30.75
N ASP A 246 24.89 6.95 29.58
CA ASP A 246 24.38 7.37 28.29
C ASP A 246 22.94 6.86 28.06
N LEU A 247 22.13 7.61 27.31
CA LEU A 247 20.75 7.21 27.03
C LEU A 247 20.71 5.86 26.30
N PRO A 248 19.74 4.97 26.60
CA PRO A 248 19.60 3.69 25.90
C PRO A 248 19.52 3.87 24.38
N GLU A 249 20.16 2.98 23.62
CA GLU A 249 20.24 3.05 22.14
C GLU A 249 18.84 3.13 21.50
N GLU A 250 17.85 2.42 22.07
CA GLU A 250 16.45 2.48 21.63
C GLU A 250 15.82 3.88 21.81
N THR A 251 16.09 4.54 22.94
CA THR A 251 15.58 5.89 23.22
C THR A 251 16.26 6.93 22.33
N LYS A 252 17.58 6.80 22.10
CA LYS A 252 18.31 7.62 21.13
C LYS A 252 17.73 7.46 19.73
N ALA A 253 17.47 6.23 19.29
CA ALA A 253 16.92 5.94 17.97
C ALA A 253 15.54 6.62 17.77
N LEU A 254 14.64 6.50 18.75
CA LEU A 254 13.33 7.18 18.71
C LEU A 254 13.46 8.70 18.63
N MET A 255 14.42 9.28 19.37
CA MET A 255 14.64 10.73 19.31
C MET A 255 15.14 11.15 17.92
N VAL A 256 16.05 10.40 17.31
CA VAL A 256 16.53 10.67 15.95
C VAL A 256 15.42 10.48 14.92
N GLU A 257 14.60 9.44 15.04
CA GLU A 257 13.42 9.24 14.19
C GLU A 257 12.49 10.46 14.23
N TYR A 258 12.32 11.07 15.41
CA TYR A 258 11.54 12.30 15.55
C TYR A 258 12.24 13.54 14.99
N LEU A 259 13.53 13.73 15.28
CA LEU A 259 14.28 14.94 14.96
C LEU A 259 14.73 15.02 13.51
N HIS A 260 15.25 13.92 12.95
CA HIS A 260 15.85 13.88 11.61
C HIS A 260 14.98 14.47 10.49
N PRO A 261 13.70 14.06 10.30
CA PRO A 261 12.87 14.64 9.24
C PRO A 261 12.54 16.12 9.48
N LYS A 262 12.51 16.56 10.75
CA LYS A 262 12.26 17.98 11.09
C LYS A 262 13.51 18.82 10.87
N LEU A 263 14.70 18.28 11.17
CA LEU A 263 15.98 18.92 10.90
C LEU A 263 16.18 19.08 9.39
N LYS A 264 15.88 18.04 8.62
CA LYS A 264 15.95 18.07 7.15
C LYS A 264 15.07 19.17 6.56
N LYS A 265 13.84 19.31 7.06
CA LYS A 265 12.95 20.41 6.67
C LYS A 265 13.50 21.76 7.12
N LEU A 266 13.91 21.88 8.37
CA LEU A 266 14.43 23.13 8.93
C LEU A 266 15.65 23.60 8.13
N PHE A 267 16.60 22.71 7.82
CA PHE A 267 17.80 23.01 7.03
C PHE A 267 17.44 23.60 5.67
N ALA A 268 16.44 23.04 4.98
CA ALA A 268 15.96 23.61 3.72
C ALA A 268 15.34 25.02 3.92
N ASP A 269 14.58 25.22 5.00
CA ASP A 269 13.94 26.49 5.31
C ASP A 269 14.95 27.59 5.72
N ILE A 270 16.12 27.22 6.27
CA ILE A 270 17.13 28.18 6.78
C ILE A 270 18.43 28.26 5.94
N ALA A 271 18.58 27.45 4.88
CA ALA A 271 19.82 27.35 4.11
C ALA A 271 20.33 28.68 3.57
N GLU A 272 19.41 29.53 3.09
CA GLU A 272 19.72 30.85 2.53
C GLU A 272 19.61 31.98 3.55
N SER A 273 19.29 31.66 4.82
CA SER A 273 19.13 32.67 5.86
C SER A 273 20.48 33.10 6.42
N ALA A 274 20.71 34.42 6.46
CA ALA A 274 21.86 34.99 7.15
C ALA A 274 21.71 35.00 8.68
N PHE A 275 20.54 34.64 9.21
CA PHE A 275 20.22 34.67 10.63
C PHE A 275 20.27 33.29 11.28
N VAL A 276 21.32 32.53 10.97
CA VAL A 276 21.59 31.23 11.59
C VAL A 276 22.87 31.33 12.40
N PHE A 277 22.82 30.92 13.66
CA PHE A 277 23.92 31.09 14.59
C PHE A 277 24.18 29.81 15.39
N GLN A 278 25.41 29.68 15.87
CA GLN A 278 25.76 28.77 16.94
C GLN A 278 25.97 29.51 18.25
N LEU A 279 25.61 28.86 19.35
CA LEU A 279 26.13 29.15 20.68
C LEU A 279 27.02 27.97 21.10
N GLY A 280 28.34 28.19 21.02
CA GLY A 280 29.33 27.15 21.33
C GLY A 280 29.29 26.68 22.78
N GLU A 281 29.90 25.51 23.04
CA GLU A 281 29.92 24.87 24.35
C GLU A 281 30.52 25.78 25.44
N LYS A 282 29.94 25.70 26.64
CA LYS A 282 30.26 26.45 27.86
C LYS A 282 30.11 27.98 27.76
N LYS A 283 29.39 28.49 26.76
CA LYS A 283 29.13 29.95 26.61
C LYS A 283 27.73 30.33 27.06
N SER A 284 27.63 31.43 27.82
CA SER A 284 26.33 32.00 28.20
C SER A 284 25.63 32.64 26.98
N PHE A 285 24.31 32.57 26.92
CA PHE A 285 23.52 33.27 25.89
C PHE A 285 23.71 34.80 26.00
N LYS A 286 24.50 35.36 25.08
CA LYS A 286 24.75 36.79 24.87
C LYS A 286 24.94 37.01 23.38
N THR A 287 24.49 38.15 22.85
CA THR A 287 24.61 38.47 21.41
C THR A 287 26.04 38.32 20.90
N ASP A 288 27.04 38.79 21.65
CA ASP A 288 28.47 38.71 21.29
C ASP A 288 29.03 37.27 21.25
N ASN A 289 28.33 36.31 21.89
CA ASN A 289 28.74 34.91 21.89
C ASN A 289 28.14 34.12 20.73
N LEU A 290 27.17 34.68 20.01
CA LEU A 290 26.55 34.06 18.85
C LEU A 290 27.46 34.23 17.63
N LYS A 291 27.81 33.12 16.98
CA LYS A 291 28.59 33.12 15.75
C LYS A 291 27.73 32.68 14.59
N ASN A 292 27.80 33.39 13.48
CA ASN A 292 27.11 32.98 12.26
C ASN A 292 27.67 31.64 11.76
N ILE A 293 26.82 30.79 11.19
CA ILE A 293 27.20 29.49 10.64
C ILE A 293 26.47 29.25 9.32
N GLY A 294 27.12 28.52 8.41
CA GLY A 294 26.50 28.05 7.18
C GLY A 294 25.69 26.77 7.40
N ILE A 295 24.66 26.59 6.58
CA ILE A 295 23.83 25.38 6.55
C ILE A 295 24.01 24.72 5.19
N VAL A 296 24.53 23.50 5.19
CA VAL A 296 24.74 22.72 3.97
C VAL A 296 23.55 21.79 3.78
N THR A 297 22.89 21.91 2.63
CA THR A 297 21.70 21.13 2.29
C THR A 297 22.03 19.76 1.70
N ASP A 298 23.25 19.59 1.17
CA ASP A 298 23.77 18.29 0.75
C ASP A 298 23.94 17.39 1.98
N LEU A 299 23.27 16.24 1.94
CA LEU A 299 23.29 15.28 3.04
C LEU A 299 24.59 14.48 3.02
N ILE A 300 25.15 14.26 4.21
CA ILE A 300 26.41 13.54 4.37
C ILE A 300 26.15 12.07 4.65
N VAL A 301 27.07 11.23 4.18
CA VAL A 301 27.04 9.78 4.38
C VAL A 301 28.35 9.31 5.03
N PRO A 302 28.29 8.35 5.97
CA PRO A 302 29.48 7.75 6.54
C PRO A 302 30.33 7.02 5.48
N TYR A 303 31.63 7.06 5.72
CA TYR A 303 32.65 6.35 4.96
C TYR A 303 33.53 5.61 5.97
N PHE A 304 33.96 4.39 5.63
CA PHE A 304 34.76 3.58 6.55
C PHE A 304 36.10 3.18 5.95
N ARG A 305 37.11 3.06 6.81
CA ARG A 305 38.41 2.49 6.47
C ARG A 305 38.74 1.36 7.43
N VAL A 306 39.22 0.24 6.89
CA VAL A 306 39.50 -0.99 7.64
C VAL A 306 40.97 -1.36 7.45
N GLU A 307 41.73 -1.33 8.55
CA GLU A 307 43.16 -1.58 8.55
C GLU A 307 43.56 -2.68 9.52
N GLN A 308 44.65 -3.39 9.21
CA GLN A 308 45.28 -4.32 10.13
C GLN A 308 46.42 -3.62 10.87
N GLY A 309 46.19 -3.28 12.14
CA GLY A 309 47.16 -2.66 13.03
C GLY A 309 47.89 -3.70 13.87
N GLY A 310 49.00 -4.23 13.35
CA GLY A 310 49.80 -5.23 14.06
C GLY A 310 49.06 -6.57 14.22
N LYS A 311 48.58 -6.88 15.44
CA LYS A 311 47.80 -8.09 15.72
C LYS A 311 46.29 -7.90 15.59
N ASP A 312 45.80 -6.67 15.71
CA ASP A 312 44.37 -6.35 15.75
C ASP A 312 43.92 -5.62 14.49
N TYR A 313 42.61 -5.48 14.33
CA TYR A 313 41.98 -4.80 13.20
C TYR A 313 41.32 -3.52 13.68
N THR A 314 41.35 -2.48 12.86
CA THR A 314 40.76 -1.18 13.18
C THR A 314 39.78 -0.80 12.10
N VAL A 315 38.57 -0.41 12.50
CA VAL A 315 37.56 0.20 11.63
C VAL A 315 37.50 1.68 12.00
N GLU A 316 37.77 2.55 11.06
CA GLU A 316 37.72 4.01 11.24
C GLU A 316 36.50 4.57 10.51
N CYS A 317 35.87 5.59 11.09
CA CYS A 317 34.72 6.27 10.51
C CYS A 317 35.10 7.69 10.08
N TRP A 318 34.74 8.04 8.86
CA TRP A 318 35.01 9.31 8.21
C TRP A 318 33.74 9.81 7.52
N VAL A 319 33.77 11.06 7.11
CA VAL A 319 32.76 11.66 6.25
C VAL A 319 33.44 12.35 5.09
N LYS A 320 32.83 12.29 3.90
CA LYS A 320 33.35 12.98 2.72
C LYS A 320 32.67 14.35 2.57
N LEU A 321 33.40 15.42 2.85
CA LEU A 321 32.94 16.81 2.69
C LEU A 321 33.69 17.47 1.53
N ASN A 322 32.96 17.99 0.53
CA ASN A 322 33.54 18.70 -0.61
C ASN A 322 34.69 17.93 -1.31
N GLY A 323 34.60 16.59 -1.36
CA GLY A 323 35.63 15.73 -1.94
C GLY A 323 36.76 15.31 -1.00
N GLN A 324 36.87 15.90 0.19
CA GLN A 324 37.88 15.58 1.20
C GLN A 324 37.32 14.60 2.25
N HIS A 325 38.16 13.68 2.73
CA HIS A 325 37.81 12.79 3.83
C HIS A 325 38.15 13.49 5.15
N VAL A 326 37.15 13.70 5.99
CA VAL A 326 37.25 14.32 7.31
C VAL A 326 36.96 13.24 8.35
N GLN A 327 37.78 13.14 9.39
CA GLN A 327 37.58 12.11 10.40
C GLN A 327 36.36 12.46 11.25
N ILE A 328 35.60 11.46 11.70
CA ILE A 328 34.37 11.74 12.47
C ILE A 328 34.64 12.49 13.80
N THR A 329 35.86 12.38 14.32
CA THR A 329 36.33 13.10 15.52
C THR A 329 36.62 14.57 15.29
N ASP A 330 36.70 15.01 14.03
CA ASP A 330 36.86 16.42 13.66
C ASP A 330 35.50 17.14 13.63
N ASN A 331 34.47 16.53 14.23
CA ASN A 331 33.21 17.16 14.54
C ASN A 331 33.44 18.18 15.67
N ASP A 332 33.23 19.45 15.39
CA ASP A 332 33.44 20.56 16.33
C ASP A 332 32.39 20.59 17.46
N ILE A 333 31.44 19.64 17.46
CA ILE A 333 30.38 19.47 18.47
C ILE A 333 30.31 18.02 18.99
N SER A 334 29.80 17.87 20.20
CA SER A 334 29.62 16.58 20.87
C SER A 334 28.40 15.77 20.40
N SER A 335 27.59 16.29 19.47
CA SER A 335 26.40 15.62 18.95
C SER A 335 26.75 14.64 17.82
N SER A 336 26.16 13.44 17.82
CA SER A 336 26.17 12.54 16.66
C SER A 336 25.07 12.85 15.65
N VAL A 337 24.01 13.57 16.04
CA VAL A 337 22.85 13.89 15.18
C VAL A 337 23.20 14.91 14.10
N LEU A 338 24.15 15.79 14.40
CA LEU A 338 24.64 16.85 13.51
C LEU A 338 26.15 16.74 13.36
N PHE A 339 26.66 17.15 12.20
CA PHE A 339 28.10 17.27 12.00
C PHE A 339 28.43 18.74 11.77
N PHE A 340 29.31 19.31 12.58
CA PHE A 340 29.73 20.70 12.49
C PHE A 340 31.22 20.75 12.18
N HIS A 341 31.57 21.39 11.06
CA HIS A 341 32.97 21.47 10.63
C HIS A 341 33.18 22.70 9.74
N ASN A 342 34.27 23.44 10.00
CA ASN A 342 34.62 24.67 9.28
C ASN A 342 33.45 25.67 9.20
N GLU A 343 32.81 25.95 10.33
CA GLU A 343 31.68 26.90 10.46
C GLU A 343 30.42 26.51 9.67
N ASN A 344 30.33 25.28 9.17
CA ASN A 344 29.18 24.76 8.44
C ASN A 344 28.56 23.58 9.17
N LEU A 345 27.24 23.54 9.20
CA LEU A 345 26.45 22.47 9.80
C LEU A 345 25.90 21.56 8.70
N TYR A 346 26.04 20.26 8.91
CA TYR A 346 25.65 19.20 7.98
C TYR A 346 24.67 18.24 8.66
N LEU A 347 23.83 17.60 7.84
CA LEU A 347 22.86 16.59 8.27
C LEU A 347 23.13 15.27 7.56
N TRP A 348 23.00 14.16 8.30
CA TRP A 348 23.12 12.82 7.76
C TRP A 348 22.00 12.48 6.77
N ASP A 349 22.29 11.64 5.79
CA ASP A 349 21.28 11.19 4.81
C ASP A 349 20.13 10.44 5.49
N LYS A 350 20.46 9.57 6.46
CA LYS A 350 19.49 8.71 7.12
C LYS A 350 19.59 8.74 8.66
N PRO A 351 18.48 8.49 9.37
CA PRO A 351 18.48 8.32 10.83
C PRO A 351 19.44 7.23 11.32
N GLU A 352 19.58 6.14 10.57
CA GLU A 352 20.44 5.00 10.93
C GLU A 352 21.93 5.37 10.91
N ASP A 353 22.32 6.34 10.08
CA ASP A 353 23.69 6.84 9.99
C ASP A 353 24.13 7.47 11.31
N VAL A 354 23.21 8.17 12.00
CA VAL A 354 23.46 8.78 13.31
C VAL A 354 23.83 7.73 14.34
N MET A 355 23.03 6.66 14.44
CA MET A 355 23.26 5.57 15.40
C MET A 355 24.57 4.84 15.12
N LEU A 356 24.92 4.69 13.83
CA LEU A 356 26.17 4.07 13.41
C LEU A 356 27.37 4.95 13.78
N VAL A 357 27.29 6.25 13.51
CA VAL A 357 28.32 7.25 13.79
C VAL A 357 28.56 7.44 15.29
N ASP A 358 27.51 7.37 16.11
CA ASP A 358 27.57 7.49 17.58
C ASP A 358 28.63 6.53 18.17
N LYS A 359 28.78 5.33 17.58
CA LYS A 359 29.75 4.30 17.99
C LYS A 359 31.22 4.70 17.76
N PHE A 360 31.47 5.70 16.92
CA PHE A 360 32.81 6.17 16.56
C PHE A 360 33.11 7.58 17.04
N LEU A 361 32.12 8.36 17.49
CA LEU A 361 32.27 9.79 17.76
C LEU A 361 33.41 10.11 18.75
N THR A 362 33.61 9.28 19.78
CA THR A 362 34.61 9.55 20.83
C THR A 362 36.05 9.23 20.42
N LYS A 363 36.27 8.16 19.62
CA LYS A 363 37.61 7.63 19.32
C LYS A 363 37.98 7.71 17.85
N GLY A 364 37.02 7.97 16.97
CA GLY A 364 37.14 7.91 15.51
C GLY A 364 37.25 6.50 14.95
N LYS A 365 37.54 5.52 15.82
CA LYS A 365 37.86 4.16 15.42
C LYS A 365 37.41 3.13 16.45
N MET A 366 37.12 1.94 15.94
CA MET A 366 36.80 0.74 16.68
C MET A 366 37.92 -0.28 16.48
N THR A 367 38.47 -0.81 17.56
CA THR A 367 39.50 -1.86 17.52
C THR A 367 38.85 -3.23 17.77
N ILE A 368 39.13 -4.18 16.89
CA ILE A 368 38.62 -5.55 16.91
C ILE A 368 39.82 -6.49 17.07
N THR A 369 39.79 -7.33 18.11
CA THR A 369 40.85 -8.30 18.36
C THR A 369 40.87 -9.39 17.28
N LYS A 370 42.04 -9.98 17.03
CA LYS A 370 42.17 -11.07 16.04
C LYS A 370 41.19 -12.24 16.28
N SER A 371 40.94 -12.60 17.53
CA SER A 371 40.04 -13.72 17.87
C SER A 371 38.60 -13.47 17.43
N ASN A 372 38.15 -12.22 17.47
CA ASN A 372 36.76 -11.84 17.18
C ASN A 372 36.61 -11.29 15.77
N TRP A 373 37.71 -11.16 15.02
CA TRP A 373 37.74 -10.56 13.70
C TRP A 373 36.81 -11.25 12.71
N GLN A 374 36.85 -12.59 12.60
CA GLN A 374 36.02 -13.30 11.62
C GLN A 374 34.53 -13.12 11.86
N GLU A 375 34.12 -13.07 13.13
CA GLU A 375 32.73 -12.82 13.51
C GLU A 375 32.33 -11.39 13.16
N GLN A 376 33.12 -10.39 13.58
CA GLN A 376 32.86 -8.97 13.32
C GLN A 376 32.95 -8.61 11.83
N LEU A 377 33.83 -9.28 11.08
CA LEU A 377 33.91 -9.14 9.63
C LEU A 377 32.57 -9.52 8.98
N ARG A 378 31.94 -10.60 9.45
CA ARG A 378 30.66 -11.10 8.92
C ARG A 378 29.45 -10.33 9.45
N SER A 379 29.41 -10.01 10.75
CA SER A 379 28.25 -9.42 11.41
C SER A 379 28.20 -7.90 11.32
N PHE A 380 29.35 -7.22 11.17
CA PHE A 380 29.44 -5.76 11.17
C PHE A 380 30.07 -5.21 9.89
N VAL A 381 31.31 -5.56 9.55
CA VAL A 381 32.07 -4.92 8.46
C VAL A 381 31.47 -5.20 7.08
N LEU A 382 31.14 -6.46 6.75
CA LEU A 382 30.56 -6.82 5.45
C LEU A 382 29.18 -6.19 5.22
N PRO A 383 28.25 -6.16 6.20
CA PRO A 383 27.03 -5.37 6.10
C PRO A 383 27.27 -3.90 5.76
N LEU A 384 28.31 -3.25 6.32
CA LEU A 384 28.67 -1.87 5.97
C LEU A 384 29.00 -1.72 4.49
N THR A 385 29.73 -2.67 3.88
CA THR A 385 30.12 -2.59 2.46
C THR A 385 28.93 -2.51 1.48
N LYS A 386 27.77 -3.03 1.90
CA LYS A 386 26.52 -3.04 1.12
C LYS A 386 25.85 -1.67 1.07
N GLN A 387 26.04 -0.85 2.10
CA GLN A 387 25.34 0.44 2.26
C GLN A 387 26.28 1.64 2.11
N TYR A 388 27.52 1.51 2.58
CA TYR A 388 28.51 2.59 2.68
C TYR A 388 29.76 2.28 1.87
N ASN A 389 30.56 3.29 1.57
CA ASN A 389 31.90 3.06 1.04
C ASN A 389 32.83 2.57 2.15
N VAL A 390 33.56 1.49 1.89
CA VAL A 390 34.47 0.88 2.86
C VAL A 390 35.78 0.58 2.14
N GLU A 391 36.85 1.27 2.52
CA GLU A 391 38.20 1.00 2.05
C GLU A 391 38.88 -0.02 2.95
N PHE A 392 39.46 -1.05 2.35
CA PHE A 392 40.29 -2.02 3.08
C PHE A 392 41.76 -1.76 2.75
N SER A 393 42.63 -1.86 3.76
CA SER A 393 44.08 -1.87 3.53
C SER A 393 44.51 -3.02 2.61
N GLY A 394 45.56 -2.82 1.81
CA GLY A 394 46.01 -3.81 0.82
C GLY A 394 46.39 -5.18 1.41
N SER A 395 46.73 -5.27 2.70
CA SER A 395 46.98 -6.54 3.40
C SER A 395 45.71 -7.38 3.63
N LEU A 396 44.54 -6.73 3.62
CA LEU A 396 43.22 -7.34 3.81
C LEU A 396 42.52 -7.65 2.49
N ILE A 397 42.96 -7.10 1.37
CA ILE A 397 42.35 -7.33 0.07
C ILE A 397 43.11 -8.42 -0.68
N SER A 398 42.36 -9.40 -1.17
CA SER A 398 42.72 -10.18 -2.33
C SER A 398 41.78 -9.80 -3.47
N GLU A 399 42.29 -9.74 -4.70
CA GLU A 399 41.45 -9.43 -5.87
C GLU A 399 41.36 -10.66 -6.76
N VAL A 400 40.13 -10.97 -7.17
CA VAL A 400 39.90 -11.96 -8.23
C VAL A 400 38.92 -11.34 -9.21
N LYS A 401 39.28 -11.42 -10.48
CA LYS A 401 38.35 -11.15 -11.56
C LYS A 401 37.49 -12.39 -11.76
N ASP A 402 36.27 -12.37 -11.22
CA ASP A 402 35.28 -13.41 -11.47
C ASP A 402 34.40 -12.95 -12.64
N GLY A 403 34.40 -13.72 -13.73
CA GLY A 403 33.99 -13.23 -15.05
C GLY A 403 32.58 -13.61 -15.46
N ASP A 404 31.84 -14.41 -14.69
CA ASP A 404 30.47 -14.79 -15.08
C ASP A 404 29.54 -14.97 -13.88
N PRO A 405 28.51 -14.11 -13.71
CA PRO A 405 27.56 -14.26 -12.63
C PRO A 405 26.60 -15.43 -12.88
N GLU A 406 26.34 -16.18 -11.81
CA GLU A 406 25.13 -16.99 -11.71
C GLU A 406 23.92 -16.05 -11.65
N LYS A 407 22.94 -16.27 -12.51
CA LYS A 407 21.75 -15.42 -12.65
C LYS A 407 20.57 -16.11 -11.99
N ARG A 408 19.75 -15.37 -11.23
CA ARG A 408 18.52 -15.87 -10.59
C ARG A 408 17.42 -14.82 -10.68
N VAL A 409 16.15 -15.25 -10.64
CA VAL A 409 15.01 -14.32 -10.54
C VAL A 409 14.18 -14.67 -9.32
N LEU A 410 13.96 -13.70 -8.45
CA LEU A 410 13.08 -13.82 -7.30
C LEU A 410 11.73 -13.15 -7.59
N LEU A 411 10.65 -13.89 -7.43
CA LEU A 411 9.29 -13.37 -7.53
C LEU A 411 8.84 -12.82 -6.18
N GLN A 412 8.24 -11.63 -6.19
CA GLN A 412 7.67 -10.99 -5.00
C GLN A 412 6.33 -10.35 -5.35
N GLU A 413 5.41 -10.34 -4.40
CA GLU A 413 4.11 -9.69 -4.56
C GLU A 413 4.10 -8.33 -3.88
N LYS A 414 3.71 -7.28 -4.63
CA LYS A 414 3.52 -5.92 -4.10
C LYS A 414 2.20 -5.35 -4.63
N GLY A 415 1.14 -5.46 -3.82
CA GLY A 415 -0.21 -5.05 -4.21
C GLY A 415 -0.70 -5.85 -5.42
N ASP A 416 -1.15 -5.17 -6.47
CA ASP A 416 -1.64 -5.79 -7.71
C ASP A 416 -0.52 -6.21 -8.69
N TYR A 417 0.74 -6.04 -8.31
CA TYR A 417 1.89 -6.31 -9.16
C TYR A 417 2.69 -7.51 -8.67
N LEU A 418 3.14 -8.31 -9.64
CA LEU A 418 4.18 -9.31 -9.46
C LEU A 418 5.52 -8.66 -9.84
N VAL A 419 6.43 -8.60 -8.88
CA VAL A 419 7.78 -8.06 -9.03
C VAL A 419 8.74 -9.20 -9.33
N PHE A 420 9.54 -9.01 -10.37
CA PHE A 420 10.59 -9.88 -10.86
C PHE A 420 11.92 -9.22 -10.48
N GLN A 421 12.50 -9.67 -9.38
CA GLN A 421 13.77 -9.16 -8.87
C GLN A 421 14.92 -10.03 -9.41
N PRO A 422 15.68 -9.55 -10.41
CA PRO A 422 16.91 -10.21 -10.84
C PRO A 422 17.95 -10.15 -9.71
N LEU A 423 18.69 -11.25 -9.55
CA LEU A 423 19.78 -11.42 -8.60
C LEU A 423 20.99 -12.04 -9.33
N PHE A 424 22.18 -11.58 -8.96
CA PHE A 424 23.44 -12.08 -9.49
C PHE A 424 24.27 -12.66 -8.35
N SER A 425 24.82 -13.85 -8.53
CA SER A 425 25.66 -14.52 -7.54
C SER A 425 27.09 -14.65 -8.09
N TYR A 426 28.05 -14.18 -7.29
CA TYR A 426 29.47 -14.33 -7.55
C TYR A 426 30.07 -15.12 -6.38
N LYS A 427 30.67 -16.28 -6.66
CA LYS A 427 31.18 -17.23 -5.63
C LYS A 427 30.16 -17.55 -4.52
N GLY A 428 28.87 -17.60 -4.84
CA GLY A 428 27.80 -17.88 -3.88
C GLY A 428 27.28 -16.66 -3.10
N PHE A 429 27.82 -15.46 -3.34
CA PHE A 429 27.35 -14.22 -2.72
C PHE A 429 26.43 -13.45 -3.68
N GLU A 430 25.20 -13.23 -3.23
CA GLU A 430 24.16 -12.58 -4.03
C GLU A 430 24.23 -11.05 -3.94
N THR A 431 23.99 -10.41 -5.08
CA THR A 431 23.90 -8.96 -5.24
C THR A 431 22.75 -8.57 -6.16
N LYS A 432 22.23 -7.34 -5.95
CA LYS A 432 21.18 -6.75 -6.78
C LYS A 432 21.81 -5.92 -7.91
N PRO A 433 21.07 -5.71 -9.02
CA PRO A 433 21.50 -4.76 -10.04
C PRO A 433 21.51 -3.31 -9.51
N GLY A 434 22.25 -2.42 -10.18
CA GLY A 434 22.37 -1.01 -9.80
C GLY A 434 23.36 -0.70 -8.64
N GLY A 435 24.00 -1.70 -8.03
CA GLY A 435 25.01 -1.51 -6.98
C GLY A 435 26.44 -1.26 -7.50
N LYS A 436 27.43 -1.19 -6.60
CA LYS A 436 28.87 -1.02 -6.92
C LYS A 436 29.41 -2.06 -7.91
N ASP A 437 30.50 -1.72 -8.60
CA ASP A 437 31.19 -2.60 -9.56
C ASP A 437 31.96 -3.74 -8.90
N GLN A 438 32.33 -3.58 -7.63
CA GLN A 438 33.00 -4.62 -6.86
C GLN A 438 32.08 -5.17 -5.77
N LEU A 439 32.08 -6.49 -5.61
CA LEU A 439 31.46 -7.20 -4.50
C LEU A 439 32.55 -7.64 -3.53
N ILE A 440 32.46 -7.20 -2.27
CA ILE A 440 33.39 -7.59 -1.22
C ILE A 440 32.82 -8.82 -0.51
N ILE A 441 33.55 -9.93 -0.53
CA ILE A 441 33.15 -11.19 0.11
C ILE A 441 34.22 -11.65 1.12
N PRO A 442 33.87 -12.38 2.19
CA PRO A 442 34.85 -12.88 3.15
C PRO A 442 35.73 -13.98 2.53
N ASP A 443 37.04 -13.92 2.81
CA ASP A 443 38.03 -14.96 2.47
C ASP A 443 38.94 -15.21 3.68
N GLY A 444 38.50 -16.08 4.59
CA GLY A 444 39.19 -16.30 5.86
C GLY A 444 39.27 -15.04 6.72
N ASP A 445 40.49 -14.59 7.01
CA ASP A 445 40.77 -13.33 7.74
C ASP A 445 40.84 -12.10 6.81
N ARG A 446 40.68 -12.30 5.50
CA ARG A 446 40.74 -11.26 4.48
C ARG A 446 39.38 -11.04 3.84
N VAL A 447 39.33 -10.07 2.96
CA VAL A 447 38.24 -9.88 2.01
C VAL A 447 38.73 -10.15 0.59
N LEU A 448 37.86 -10.73 -0.21
CA LEU A 448 38.04 -10.87 -1.64
C LEU A 448 37.18 -9.81 -2.34
N ALA A 449 37.83 -8.93 -3.09
CA ALA A 449 37.14 -8.00 -3.98
C ALA A 449 36.90 -8.69 -5.33
N VAL A 450 35.63 -8.97 -5.60
CA VAL A 450 35.17 -9.59 -6.85
C VAL A 450 34.66 -8.51 -7.79
N HIS A 451 35.33 -8.35 -8.94
CA HIS A 451 34.87 -7.44 -9.98
C HIS A 451 33.66 -8.04 -10.69
N ARG A 452 32.54 -7.33 -10.67
CA ARG A 452 31.29 -7.75 -11.30
C ARG A 452 31.34 -7.49 -12.80
N ASP A 453 30.75 -8.40 -13.58
CA ASP A 453 30.57 -8.22 -15.02
C ASP A 453 29.24 -7.49 -15.29
N LYS A 454 29.28 -6.16 -15.20
CA LYS A 454 28.12 -5.29 -15.40
C LYS A 454 27.51 -5.38 -16.79
N GLU A 455 28.32 -5.66 -17.80
CA GLU A 455 27.84 -5.83 -19.17
C GLU A 455 26.93 -7.05 -19.25
N LYS A 456 27.37 -8.20 -18.70
CA LYS A 456 26.53 -9.41 -18.66
C LYS A 456 25.29 -9.27 -17.79
N GLU A 457 25.40 -8.56 -16.66
CA GLU A 457 24.24 -8.22 -15.83
C GLU A 457 23.20 -7.45 -16.67
N THR A 458 23.63 -6.41 -17.38
CA THR A 458 22.76 -5.56 -18.22
C THR A 458 22.16 -6.33 -19.38
N VAL A 459 22.93 -7.20 -20.05
CA VAL A 459 22.42 -8.06 -21.13
C VAL A 459 21.31 -8.99 -20.61
N PHE A 460 21.44 -9.53 -19.39
CA PHE A 460 20.38 -10.34 -18.79
C PHE A 460 19.14 -9.51 -18.45
N LEU A 461 19.32 -8.31 -17.87
CA LEU A 461 18.21 -7.41 -17.57
C LEU A 461 17.40 -7.05 -18.82
N ASN A 462 18.09 -6.70 -19.91
CA ASN A 462 17.44 -6.36 -21.19
C ASN A 462 16.67 -7.57 -21.77
N LYS A 463 17.22 -8.79 -21.64
CA LYS A 463 16.51 -10.01 -22.05
C LYS A 463 15.26 -10.25 -21.20
N LEU A 464 15.34 -10.01 -19.89
CA LEU A 464 14.21 -10.19 -18.97
C LEU A 464 13.10 -9.17 -19.26
N GLU A 465 13.46 -7.91 -19.47
CA GLU A 465 12.53 -6.83 -19.83
C GLU A 465 11.87 -7.05 -21.20
N ALA A 466 12.61 -7.59 -22.17
CA ALA A 466 12.07 -7.92 -23.50
C ALA A 466 11.00 -9.02 -23.49
N LEU A 467 10.84 -9.77 -22.40
CA LEU A 467 9.81 -10.82 -22.31
C LEU A 467 8.39 -10.23 -22.29
N HIS A 468 8.18 -9.00 -21.84
CA HIS A 468 6.84 -8.40 -21.81
C HIS A 468 6.87 -6.89 -22.03
N SER A 469 6.03 -6.39 -22.95
CA SER A 469 5.96 -4.96 -23.31
C SER A 469 5.47 -4.04 -22.19
N ASN A 470 4.66 -4.57 -21.26
CA ASN A 470 4.09 -3.80 -20.14
C ASN A 470 4.91 -3.90 -18.84
N PHE A 471 6.16 -4.37 -18.89
CA PHE A 471 7.01 -4.27 -17.71
C PHE A 471 7.22 -2.80 -17.33
N ILE A 472 7.08 -2.53 -16.04
CA ILE A 472 7.40 -1.22 -15.45
C ILE A 472 8.58 -1.37 -14.48
N ARG A 473 9.35 -0.29 -14.31
CA ARG A 473 10.42 -0.18 -13.31
C ARG A 473 9.96 0.74 -12.18
N PRO A 474 9.52 0.20 -11.02
CA PRO A 474 9.10 1.02 -9.90
C PRO A 474 10.27 1.87 -9.40
N ASP A 475 10.08 3.19 -9.26
CA ASP A 475 11.00 4.13 -8.62
C ASP A 475 12.43 4.17 -9.19
N GLY A 476 12.59 3.87 -10.49
CA GLY A 476 13.92 3.83 -11.13
C GLY A 476 14.81 2.66 -10.69
N ALA A 477 14.27 1.72 -9.90
CA ALA A 477 15.00 0.52 -9.50
C ALA A 477 15.10 -0.48 -10.66
N GLU A 478 16.17 -1.28 -10.66
CA GLU A 478 16.44 -2.34 -11.66
C GLU A 478 15.57 -3.61 -11.44
N GLN A 479 14.44 -3.48 -10.74
CA GLN A 479 13.43 -4.52 -10.57
C GLN A 479 12.31 -4.29 -11.57
N LEU A 480 11.83 -5.37 -12.19
CA LEU A 480 10.73 -5.28 -13.15
C LEU A 480 9.43 -5.67 -12.45
N ALA A 481 8.35 -4.95 -12.72
CA ALA A 481 7.04 -5.27 -12.19
C ALA A 481 6.04 -5.42 -13.33
N LEU A 482 5.16 -6.41 -13.22
CA LEU A 482 4.07 -6.64 -14.16
C LEU A 482 2.77 -6.78 -13.38
N LYS A 483 1.69 -6.16 -13.88
CA LYS A 483 0.38 -6.28 -13.26
C LYS A 483 -0.09 -7.73 -13.32
N GLY A 484 -0.67 -8.24 -12.23
CA GLY A 484 -1.09 -9.63 -12.13
C GLY A 484 -2.03 -10.08 -13.26
N THR A 485 -2.90 -9.18 -13.73
CA THR A 485 -3.79 -9.44 -14.87
C THR A 485 -3.05 -9.67 -16.18
N ASP A 486 -1.87 -9.07 -16.36
CA ASP A 486 -1.06 -9.23 -17.57
C ASP A 486 -0.17 -10.48 -17.49
N VAL A 487 0.32 -10.83 -16.29
CA VAL A 487 1.03 -12.10 -16.04
C VAL A 487 0.18 -13.31 -16.45
N LEU A 488 -1.13 -13.23 -16.20
CA LEU A 488 -2.11 -14.29 -16.46
C LEU A 488 -2.61 -14.35 -17.91
N LYS A 489 -2.25 -13.38 -18.77
CA LYS A 489 -2.71 -13.33 -20.16
C LYS A 489 -1.81 -14.16 -21.08
N ASN A 490 -2.42 -14.72 -22.13
CA ASN A 490 -1.72 -15.28 -23.30
C ASN A 490 -0.62 -16.29 -22.96
N ASN A 491 -0.79 -17.06 -21.88
CA ASN A 491 0.22 -18.00 -21.37
C ASN A 491 1.58 -17.40 -21.04
N TRP A 492 1.65 -16.08 -20.87
CA TRP A 492 2.92 -15.39 -20.74
C TRP A 492 3.76 -15.92 -19.58
N PHE A 493 3.13 -16.23 -18.44
CA PHE A 493 3.85 -16.79 -17.30
C PHE A 493 4.57 -18.11 -17.63
N PHE A 494 3.94 -19.00 -18.41
CA PHE A 494 4.61 -20.24 -18.84
C PHE A 494 5.75 -19.95 -19.83
N LEU A 495 5.54 -19.03 -20.76
CA LEU A 495 6.60 -18.60 -21.69
C LEU A 495 7.78 -18.00 -20.94
N PHE A 496 7.52 -17.25 -19.86
CA PHE A 496 8.53 -16.75 -18.94
C PHE A 496 9.28 -17.90 -18.25
N ILE A 497 8.58 -18.88 -17.68
CA ILE A 497 9.22 -20.04 -17.03
C ILE A 497 10.05 -20.86 -18.02
N ASP A 498 9.52 -21.12 -19.21
CA ASP A 498 10.22 -21.84 -20.28
C ASP A 498 11.47 -21.06 -20.73
N ALA A 499 11.36 -19.74 -20.93
CA ALA A 499 12.50 -18.88 -21.25
C ALA A 499 13.56 -18.89 -20.13
N MET A 500 13.15 -18.86 -18.86
CA MET A 500 14.10 -18.95 -17.73
C MET A 500 14.79 -20.32 -17.70
N LYS A 501 14.07 -21.40 -18.00
CA LYS A 501 14.63 -22.75 -18.10
C LYS A 501 15.65 -22.87 -19.24
N ASP A 502 15.34 -22.31 -20.40
CA ASP A 502 16.24 -22.29 -21.56
C ASP A 502 17.51 -21.48 -21.28
N LEU A 503 17.37 -20.36 -20.55
CA LEU A 503 18.48 -19.53 -20.09
C LEU A 503 19.24 -20.15 -18.90
N LYS A 504 18.79 -21.29 -18.37
CA LYS A 504 19.32 -21.95 -17.15
C LYS A 504 19.31 -21.03 -15.93
N VAL A 505 18.29 -20.18 -15.81
CA VAL A 505 18.10 -19.24 -14.71
C VAL A 505 17.04 -19.80 -13.77
N PRO A 506 17.37 -20.15 -12.51
CA PRO A 506 16.38 -20.60 -11.58
C PRO A 506 15.50 -19.44 -11.10
N VAL A 507 14.21 -19.73 -10.96
CA VAL A 507 13.19 -18.80 -10.45
C VAL A 507 12.81 -19.24 -9.05
N TYR A 508 12.74 -18.29 -8.12
CA TYR A 508 12.38 -18.53 -6.71
C TYR A 508 11.21 -17.64 -6.30
N GLY A 509 10.64 -17.90 -5.12
CA GLY A 509 9.63 -17.03 -4.49
C GLY A 509 8.18 -17.45 -4.73
N PHE A 510 7.91 -18.54 -5.45
CA PHE A 510 6.55 -19.04 -5.70
C PHE A 510 5.75 -19.30 -4.43
N GLU A 511 6.39 -19.84 -3.39
CA GLU A 511 5.75 -20.19 -2.11
C GLU A 511 5.31 -18.96 -1.29
N ALA A 512 5.99 -17.81 -1.50
CA ALA A 512 5.73 -16.58 -0.76
C ALA A 512 4.62 -15.72 -1.39
N LEU A 513 4.14 -16.08 -2.59
CA LEU A 513 3.04 -15.38 -3.26
C LEU A 513 1.73 -15.70 -2.55
N LYS A 514 0.90 -14.67 -2.30
CA LYS A 514 -0.40 -14.82 -1.63
C LYS A 514 -1.53 -14.85 -2.65
N ASN A 515 -1.63 -13.83 -3.49
CA ASN A 515 -2.71 -13.72 -4.48
C ASN A 515 -2.35 -14.41 -5.80
N PHE A 516 -1.06 -14.60 -6.08
CA PHE A 516 -0.54 -15.15 -7.33
C PHE A 516 0.09 -16.54 -7.16
N ARG A 517 -0.58 -17.44 -6.45
CA ARG A 517 -0.06 -18.80 -6.25
C ARG A 517 -0.26 -19.61 -7.54
N PHE A 518 0.72 -19.68 -8.42
CA PHE A 518 0.59 -20.37 -9.70
C PHE A 518 0.81 -21.88 -9.58
N ASN A 519 0.00 -22.66 -10.29
CA ASN A 519 0.33 -24.05 -10.59
C ASN A 519 1.08 -24.09 -11.94
N THR A 520 2.29 -24.65 -11.93
CA THR A 520 3.16 -24.72 -13.12
C THR A 520 2.82 -25.89 -14.05
N ALA A 521 1.92 -26.80 -13.65
CA ALA A 521 1.48 -27.91 -14.49
C ALA A 521 0.47 -27.45 -15.54
N LYS A 522 0.63 -27.94 -16.77
CA LYS A 522 -0.35 -27.75 -17.85
C LYS A 522 -1.60 -28.62 -17.60
N PRO A 523 -2.81 -28.19 -18.02
CA PRO A 523 -4.02 -28.98 -17.84
C PRO A 523 -3.99 -30.27 -18.66
N GLN A 524 -4.20 -31.39 -17.99
CA GLN A 524 -4.47 -32.69 -18.62
C GLN A 524 -5.96 -32.98 -18.57
N THR A 525 -6.55 -33.36 -19.71
CA THR A 525 -8.00 -33.58 -19.84
C THR A 525 -8.27 -35.01 -20.28
N LYS A 526 -9.06 -35.73 -19.50
CA LYS A 526 -9.56 -37.07 -19.82
C LYS A 526 -11.08 -37.02 -19.99
N ILE A 527 -11.55 -37.35 -21.18
CA ILE A 527 -12.97 -37.47 -21.52
C ILE A 527 -13.35 -38.95 -21.61
N HIS A 528 -14.44 -39.34 -20.97
CA HIS A 528 -15.05 -40.67 -21.07
C HIS A 528 -16.49 -40.52 -21.56
N LEU A 529 -16.82 -41.10 -22.71
CA LEU A 529 -18.13 -41.01 -23.34
C LEU A 529 -18.94 -42.29 -23.11
N ARG A 530 -20.22 -42.15 -22.76
CA ARG A 530 -21.21 -43.23 -22.76
C ARG A 530 -22.38 -42.84 -23.65
N SER A 531 -22.70 -43.70 -24.62
CA SER A 531 -23.83 -43.49 -25.52
C SER A 531 -25.13 -43.99 -24.88
N ASN A 532 -26.18 -43.16 -24.93
CA ASN A 532 -27.55 -43.54 -24.59
C ASN A 532 -28.48 -43.37 -25.83
N THR A 533 -29.77 -43.62 -25.68
CA THR A 533 -30.74 -43.63 -26.80
C THR A 533 -30.84 -42.28 -27.51
N ASP A 534 -30.81 -41.16 -26.77
CA ASP A 534 -30.99 -39.80 -27.35
C ASP A 534 -29.86 -38.80 -27.03
N TRP A 535 -28.92 -39.15 -26.14
CA TRP A 535 -27.81 -38.28 -25.74
C TRP A 535 -26.52 -39.06 -25.47
N PHE A 536 -25.39 -38.34 -25.42
CA PHE A 536 -24.11 -38.83 -24.89
C PHE A 536 -23.88 -38.27 -23.48
N ASP A 537 -23.58 -39.15 -22.54
CA ASP A 537 -23.09 -38.77 -21.21
C ASP A 537 -21.55 -38.72 -21.26
N ALA A 538 -20.99 -37.51 -21.19
CA ALA A 538 -19.56 -37.27 -21.18
C ALA A 538 -19.08 -36.99 -19.75
N ARG A 539 -18.20 -37.84 -19.22
CA ARG A 539 -17.46 -37.56 -17.98
C ARG A 539 -16.13 -36.91 -18.34
N VAL A 540 -15.89 -35.69 -17.85
CA VAL A 540 -14.64 -34.95 -18.10
C VAL A 540 -13.90 -34.76 -16.79
N ASP A 541 -12.67 -35.26 -16.74
CA ASP A 541 -11.75 -35.05 -15.64
C ASP A 541 -10.59 -34.17 -16.10
N ILE A 542 -10.37 -33.04 -15.44
CA ILE A 542 -9.33 -32.06 -15.74
C ILE A 542 -8.40 -31.96 -14.54
N VAL A 543 -7.11 -32.14 -14.77
CA VAL A 543 -6.09 -32.22 -13.70
C VAL A 543 -4.90 -31.32 -14.03
N PHE A 544 -4.39 -30.60 -13.03
CA PHE A 544 -3.18 -29.78 -13.05
C PHE A 544 -2.18 -30.38 -12.07
N GLY A 545 -1.29 -31.26 -12.56
CA GLY A 545 -0.44 -32.08 -11.69
C GLY A 545 -1.31 -33.05 -10.88
N ASP A 546 -1.40 -32.84 -9.57
CA ASP A 546 -2.21 -33.64 -8.65
C ASP A 546 -3.58 -33.01 -8.34
N GLN A 547 -3.82 -31.78 -8.79
CA GLN A 547 -5.03 -31.01 -8.46
C GLN A 547 -6.12 -31.20 -9.50
N LYS A 548 -7.33 -31.55 -9.08
CA LYS A 548 -8.50 -31.68 -9.96
C LYS A 548 -9.33 -30.41 -9.97
N VAL A 549 -9.84 -30.01 -11.14
CA VAL A 549 -10.78 -28.89 -11.29
C VAL A 549 -12.14 -29.38 -11.81
N THR A 550 -13.22 -28.72 -11.40
CA THR A 550 -14.56 -29.05 -11.88
C THR A 550 -14.87 -28.36 -13.21
N ILE A 551 -15.83 -28.91 -13.98
CA ILE A 551 -16.26 -28.28 -15.23
C ILE A 551 -16.99 -26.96 -14.94
N ALA A 552 -17.68 -26.84 -13.81
CA ALA A 552 -18.37 -25.61 -13.43
C ALA A 552 -17.39 -24.44 -13.26
N ASP A 553 -16.24 -24.68 -12.63
CA ASP A 553 -15.22 -23.65 -12.42
C ASP A 553 -14.59 -23.23 -13.75
N VAL A 554 -14.29 -24.18 -14.63
CA VAL A 554 -13.80 -23.91 -15.99
C VAL A 554 -14.83 -23.12 -16.80
N LYS A 555 -16.11 -23.51 -16.77
CA LYS A 555 -17.19 -22.78 -17.45
C LYS A 555 -17.32 -21.35 -16.93
N LYS A 556 -17.26 -21.16 -15.61
CA LYS A 556 -17.31 -19.85 -14.96
C LYS A 556 -16.15 -18.97 -15.40
N ALA A 557 -14.93 -19.51 -15.41
CA ALA A 557 -13.75 -18.81 -15.90
C ALA A 557 -13.90 -18.40 -17.37
N LEU A 558 -14.29 -19.32 -18.24
CA LEU A 558 -14.51 -19.04 -19.67
C LEU A 558 -15.62 -18.02 -19.91
N ALA A 559 -16.73 -18.08 -19.16
CA ALA A 559 -17.83 -17.11 -19.22
C ALA A 559 -17.37 -15.70 -18.82
N ASN A 560 -16.51 -15.61 -17.80
CA ASN A 560 -15.89 -14.36 -17.33
C ASN A 560 -14.70 -13.91 -18.18
N ARG A 561 -14.41 -14.60 -19.31
CA ARG A 561 -13.23 -14.36 -20.17
C ARG A 561 -11.90 -14.45 -19.41
N GLN A 562 -11.86 -15.25 -18.36
CA GLN A 562 -10.66 -15.54 -17.57
C GLN A 562 -9.90 -16.72 -18.20
N GLN A 563 -8.58 -16.58 -18.32
CA GLN A 563 -7.67 -17.63 -18.83
C GLN A 563 -7.05 -18.44 -17.69
N PHE A 564 -7.68 -18.50 -16.52
CA PHE A 564 -7.22 -19.26 -15.37
C PHE A 564 -8.39 -19.72 -14.50
N VAL A 565 -8.17 -20.76 -13.70
CA VAL A 565 -9.13 -21.33 -12.75
C VAL A 565 -8.47 -21.48 -11.39
N GLN A 566 -9.22 -21.25 -10.33
CA GLN A 566 -8.74 -21.52 -8.98
C GLN A 566 -8.86 -23.02 -8.67
N LEU A 567 -7.78 -23.62 -8.20
CA LEU A 567 -7.68 -25.04 -7.83
C LEU A 567 -8.01 -25.22 -6.33
N ASN A 568 -8.24 -26.46 -5.92
CA ASN A 568 -8.68 -26.78 -4.55
C ASN A 568 -7.65 -26.42 -3.47
N ASP A 569 -6.37 -26.40 -3.81
CA ASP A 569 -5.27 -25.97 -2.93
C ASP A 569 -5.08 -24.44 -2.87
N GLY A 570 -5.95 -23.70 -3.56
CA GLY A 570 -5.92 -22.25 -3.67
C GLY A 570 -4.98 -21.72 -4.76
N THR A 571 -4.27 -22.59 -5.49
CA THR A 571 -3.42 -22.16 -6.62
C THR A 571 -4.24 -21.82 -7.86
N LEU A 572 -3.68 -21.03 -8.77
CA LEU A 572 -4.26 -20.65 -10.05
C LEU A 572 -3.70 -21.56 -11.14
N GLY A 573 -4.58 -22.38 -11.74
CA GLY A 573 -4.28 -23.16 -12.94
C GLY A 573 -4.55 -22.32 -14.18
N ILE A 574 -3.50 -22.02 -14.95
CA ILE A 574 -3.63 -21.24 -16.19
C ILE A 574 -4.15 -22.16 -17.31
N LEU A 575 -5.11 -21.66 -18.10
CA LEU A 575 -5.74 -22.35 -19.22
C LEU A 575 -5.12 -21.89 -20.55
N PRO A 576 -4.32 -22.73 -21.23
CA PRO A 576 -3.72 -22.36 -22.50
C PRO A 576 -4.72 -22.00 -23.59
N GLU A 577 -4.40 -21.00 -24.42
CA GLU A 577 -5.31 -20.58 -25.50
C GLU A 577 -5.65 -21.74 -26.46
N GLU A 578 -4.68 -22.59 -26.79
CA GLU A 578 -4.91 -23.81 -27.59
C GLU A 578 -5.85 -24.80 -26.88
N TRP A 579 -5.69 -24.95 -25.56
CA TRP A 579 -6.57 -25.80 -24.75
C TRP A 579 -7.99 -25.23 -24.72
N ILE A 580 -8.13 -23.90 -24.55
CA ILE A 580 -9.42 -23.21 -24.59
C ILE A 580 -10.05 -23.40 -25.96
N LYS A 581 -9.32 -23.16 -27.06
CA LYS A 581 -9.83 -23.36 -28.42
C LYS A 581 -10.37 -24.78 -28.59
N LYS A 582 -9.57 -25.79 -28.21
CA LYS A 582 -9.92 -27.21 -28.32
C LYS A 582 -11.17 -27.63 -27.54
N TYR A 583 -11.31 -27.19 -26.29
CA TYR A 583 -12.39 -27.67 -25.41
C TYR A 583 -13.54 -26.67 -25.20
N SER A 584 -13.43 -25.44 -25.73
CA SER A 584 -14.46 -24.40 -25.55
C SER A 584 -15.83 -24.82 -26.09
N LEU A 585 -15.87 -25.52 -27.23
CA LEU A 585 -17.11 -25.97 -27.85
C LEU A 585 -17.81 -27.02 -26.97
N LEU A 586 -17.05 -27.96 -26.41
CA LEU A 586 -17.53 -28.96 -25.44
C LEU A 586 -18.20 -28.29 -24.22
N PHE A 587 -17.54 -27.28 -23.65
CA PHE A 587 -18.05 -26.59 -22.47
C PHE A 587 -19.22 -25.64 -22.75
N ARG A 588 -19.35 -25.13 -23.98
CA ARG A 588 -20.49 -24.30 -24.39
C ARG A 588 -21.74 -25.13 -24.66
N VAL A 589 -21.58 -26.28 -25.30
CA VAL A 589 -22.68 -27.12 -25.79
C VAL A 589 -23.14 -28.14 -24.74
N GLY A 590 -22.22 -28.64 -23.91
CA GLY A 590 -22.57 -29.63 -22.89
C GLY A 590 -23.35 -29.03 -21.73
N GLU A 591 -24.49 -29.62 -21.37
CA GLU A 591 -25.27 -29.22 -20.19
C GLU A 591 -24.88 -30.05 -18.95
N GLY A 592 -24.56 -29.41 -17.83
CA GLY A 592 -24.13 -30.09 -16.59
C GLY A 592 -23.38 -29.19 -15.60
N LYS A 593 -23.34 -29.62 -14.32
CA LYS A 593 -22.87 -28.82 -13.17
C LYS A 593 -21.60 -29.33 -12.45
N GLN A 594 -21.08 -30.52 -12.76
CA GLN A 594 -19.91 -31.09 -12.05
C GLN A 594 -18.86 -31.64 -13.03
N ASN A 595 -18.71 -32.97 -13.12
CA ASN A 595 -17.81 -33.64 -14.05
C ASN A 595 -18.57 -34.38 -15.16
N GLN A 596 -19.89 -34.22 -15.21
CA GLN A 596 -20.76 -34.84 -16.21
C GLN A 596 -21.36 -33.75 -17.11
N LEU A 597 -21.25 -33.96 -18.41
CA LEU A 597 -21.87 -33.16 -19.45
C LEU A 597 -22.79 -34.06 -20.26
N LYS A 598 -24.01 -33.57 -20.50
CA LYS A 598 -24.91 -34.16 -21.49
C LYS A 598 -24.71 -33.46 -22.81
N LEU A 599 -24.45 -34.23 -23.85
CA LEU A 599 -24.31 -33.75 -25.23
C LEU A 599 -25.42 -34.38 -26.07
N SER A 600 -26.15 -33.54 -26.80
CA SER A 600 -27.11 -34.04 -27.79
C SER A 600 -26.39 -34.75 -28.94
N LYS A 601 -27.00 -35.80 -29.50
CA LYS A 601 -26.47 -36.51 -30.68
C LYS A 601 -26.32 -35.61 -31.92
N TYR A 602 -27.03 -34.47 -31.97
CA TYR A 602 -26.88 -33.47 -33.03
C TYR A 602 -25.52 -32.76 -33.02
N HIS A 603 -24.74 -32.90 -31.94
CA HIS A 603 -23.40 -32.31 -31.80
C HIS A 603 -22.27 -33.32 -32.06
N MET A 604 -22.51 -34.32 -32.91
CA MET A 604 -21.53 -35.36 -33.26
C MET A 604 -20.21 -34.76 -33.77
N SER A 605 -20.26 -33.65 -34.52
CA SER A 605 -19.07 -32.94 -35.01
C SER A 605 -18.16 -32.44 -33.89
N VAL A 606 -18.73 -32.06 -32.74
CA VAL A 606 -17.97 -31.64 -31.55
C VAL A 606 -17.24 -32.82 -30.92
N ILE A 607 -17.86 -34.01 -30.98
CA ILE A 607 -17.25 -35.24 -30.49
C ILE A 607 -16.10 -35.65 -31.44
N ASP A 608 -16.33 -35.61 -32.75
CA ASP A 608 -15.31 -35.93 -33.76
C ASP A 608 -14.05 -35.04 -33.63
N GLU A 609 -14.22 -33.73 -33.45
CA GLU A 609 -13.10 -32.77 -33.26
C GLU A 609 -12.28 -33.03 -31.98
N LEU A 610 -12.92 -33.57 -30.93
CA LEU A 610 -12.24 -33.99 -29.69
C LEU A 610 -11.55 -35.35 -29.83
N HIS A 611 -11.94 -36.16 -30.82
CA HIS A 611 -11.49 -37.53 -31.04
C HIS A 611 -10.18 -37.63 -31.84
N ASP A 612 -9.83 -36.65 -32.66
CA ASP A 612 -8.66 -36.62 -33.57
C ASP A 612 -7.26 -36.76 -32.90
N ASN A 613 -7.16 -36.96 -31.58
CA ASN A 613 -5.87 -36.97 -30.87
C ASN A 613 -5.79 -37.98 -29.69
N ARG A 614 -6.48 -39.12 -29.73
CA ARG A 614 -6.19 -40.28 -28.85
C ARG A 614 -5.58 -41.43 -29.63
N SER A 615 -4.72 -42.20 -28.96
CA SER A 615 -3.99 -43.36 -29.47
C SER A 615 -4.86 -44.27 -30.34
N GLU A 616 -4.42 -44.48 -31.57
CA GLU A 616 -5.12 -45.14 -32.68
C GLU A 616 -5.64 -46.55 -32.39
N GLU A 617 -5.13 -47.24 -31.37
CA GLU A 617 -5.22 -48.72 -31.32
C GLU A 617 -6.54 -49.28 -30.74
N GLU A 618 -7.28 -48.54 -29.89
CA GLU A 618 -8.48 -49.08 -29.21
C GLU A 618 -9.82 -48.66 -29.84
N LEU A 619 -9.83 -47.59 -30.66
CA LEU A 619 -11.06 -47.00 -31.22
C LEU A 619 -11.30 -47.33 -32.70
N VAL A 620 -10.26 -47.70 -33.45
CA VAL A 620 -10.39 -48.13 -34.86
C VAL A 620 -11.46 -49.23 -34.97
N ILE A 621 -11.44 -50.22 -34.06
CA ILE A 621 -12.35 -51.38 -34.12
C ILE A 621 -13.83 -51.02 -33.93
N LYS A 622 -14.18 -50.05 -33.07
CA LYS A 622 -15.59 -49.72 -32.76
C LYS A 622 -16.18 -48.60 -33.61
N LEU A 623 -15.34 -47.68 -34.10
CA LEU A 623 -15.77 -46.65 -35.05
C LEU A 623 -15.77 -47.18 -36.48
N GLU A 624 -14.84 -48.07 -36.87
CA GLU A 624 -14.92 -48.79 -38.16
C GLU A 624 -16.22 -49.58 -38.27
N GLU A 625 -16.69 -50.29 -37.24
CA GLU A 625 -17.97 -51.00 -37.34
C GLU A 625 -19.15 -50.06 -37.68
N LYS A 626 -19.20 -48.84 -37.11
CA LYS A 626 -20.26 -47.86 -37.41
C LYS A 626 -20.01 -47.08 -38.71
N TYR A 627 -18.76 -46.75 -39.03
CA TYR A 627 -18.38 -46.07 -40.26
C TYR A 627 -18.44 -46.99 -41.48
N ASP A 628 -18.14 -48.28 -41.35
CA ASP A 628 -18.32 -49.32 -42.36
C ASP A 628 -19.80 -49.67 -42.54
N THR A 629 -20.62 -49.56 -41.50
CA THR A 629 -22.09 -49.61 -41.66
C THR A 629 -22.59 -48.43 -42.51
N LEU A 630 -21.97 -47.24 -42.37
CA LEU A 630 -22.28 -46.04 -43.15
C LEU A 630 -21.62 -46.02 -44.55
N ARG A 631 -20.47 -46.71 -44.75
CA ARG A 631 -19.76 -46.83 -46.04
C ARG A 631 -20.10 -48.09 -46.83
N GLY A 632 -20.72 -49.10 -46.21
CA GLY A 632 -21.40 -50.24 -46.86
C GLY A 632 -22.64 -49.82 -47.68
N PHE A 633 -22.72 -48.52 -47.96
CA PHE A 633 -23.66 -47.76 -48.74
C PHE A 633 -23.61 -48.17 -50.22
N ASN A 634 -24.15 -49.33 -50.57
CA ASN A 634 -24.37 -49.66 -51.98
C ASN A 634 -25.71 -50.33 -52.30
N LYS A 635 -26.57 -50.62 -51.31
CA LYS A 635 -27.96 -51.03 -51.61
C LYS A 635 -28.88 -50.87 -50.42
N ILE A 636 -29.90 -50.02 -50.56
CA ILE A 636 -31.07 -50.07 -49.69
C ILE A 636 -31.75 -51.42 -49.97
N SER A 637 -31.93 -52.24 -48.95
CA SER A 637 -32.59 -53.55 -49.09
C SER A 637 -34.00 -53.37 -49.63
N GLU A 638 -34.31 -54.04 -50.73
CA GLU A 638 -35.67 -54.08 -51.27
C GLU A 638 -36.54 -54.92 -50.35
N ILE A 639 -37.58 -54.31 -49.80
CA ILE A 639 -38.51 -54.94 -48.86
C ILE A 639 -39.79 -55.30 -49.62
N PRO A 640 -40.40 -56.47 -49.41
CA PRO A 640 -41.65 -56.80 -50.08
C PRO A 640 -42.74 -55.79 -49.71
N VAL A 641 -43.23 -55.07 -50.72
CA VAL A 641 -44.39 -54.18 -50.60
C VAL A 641 -45.63 -55.03 -50.30
N PRO A 642 -46.52 -54.62 -49.39
CA PRO A 642 -47.78 -55.33 -49.14
C PRO A 642 -48.58 -55.55 -50.44
N GLU A 643 -49.07 -56.77 -50.66
CA GLU A 643 -49.65 -57.19 -51.95
C GLU A 643 -50.75 -56.24 -52.47
N HIS A 644 -51.61 -55.75 -51.58
CA HIS A 644 -52.70 -54.81 -51.92
C HIS A 644 -52.24 -53.39 -52.29
N LEU A 645 -50.97 -53.04 -52.02
CA LEU A 645 -50.37 -51.75 -52.36
C LEU A 645 -49.40 -51.85 -53.54
N LYS A 646 -48.94 -53.06 -53.89
CA LYS A 646 -47.96 -53.29 -54.95
C LYS A 646 -48.43 -52.80 -56.34
N SER A 647 -49.72 -52.91 -56.65
CA SER A 647 -50.30 -52.38 -57.90
C SER A 647 -50.61 -50.87 -57.85
N ILE A 648 -50.49 -50.25 -56.67
CA ILE A 648 -50.84 -48.84 -56.43
C ILE A 648 -49.58 -47.96 -56.41
N LEU A 649 -48.47 -48.46 -55.86
CA LEU A 649 -47.24 -47.71 -55.74
C LEU A 649 -46.53 -47.56 -57.08
N ARG A 650 -46.01 -46.36 -57.31
CA ARG A 650 -45.07 -46.08 -58.40
C ARG A 650 -43.66 -46.49 -57.98
N PRO A 651 -42.75 -46.83 -58.91
CA PRO A 651 -41.41 -47.30 -58.57
C PRO A 651 -40.64 -46.39 -57.60
N TYR A 652 -40.72 -45.07 -57.76
CA TYR A 652 -40.05 -44.13 -56.86
C TYR A 652 -40.63 -44.13 -55.43
N GLN A 653 -41.92 -44.43 -55.28
CA GLN A 653 -42.58 -44.54 -53.96
C GLN A 653 -42.21 -45.85 -53.28
N GLU A 654 -41.97 -46.92 -54.05
CA GLU A 654 -41.41 -48.17 -53.53
C GLU A 654 -39.99 -47.96 -53.01
N HIS A 655 -39.13 -47.27 -53.79
CA HIS A 655 -37.80 -46.88 -53.33
C HIS A 655 -37.84 -45.98 -52.09
N GLY A 656 -38.76 -45.02 -52.07
CA GLY A 656 -38.97 -44.16 -50.92
C GLY A 656 -39.47 -44.92 -49.68
N PHE A 657 -40.26 -45.98 -49.85
CA PHE A 657 -40.65 -46.90 -48.78
C PHE A 657 -39.46 -47.72 -48.26
N TYR A 658 -38.57 -48.20 -49.14
CA TYR A 658 -37.35 -48.90 -48.73
C TYR A 658 -36.44 -47.99 -47.91
N TRP A 659 -36.31 -46.73 -48.34
CA TRP A 659 -35.52 -45.72 -47.64
C TRP A 659 -36.07 -45.41 -46.24
N LEU A 660 -37.39 -45.26 -46.08
CA LEU A 660 -38.00 -45.03 -44.77
C LEU A 660 -37.79 -46.19 -43.79
N ASN A 661 -37.86 -47.44 -44.26
CA ASN A 661 -37.57 -48.60 -43.42
C ASN A 661 -36.10 -48.65 -43.02
N TYR A 662 -35.21 -48.36 -43.95
CA TYR A 662 -33.78 -48.27 -43.64
C TYR A 662 -33.50 -47.23 -42.56
N LEU A 663 -34.08 -46.02 -42.67
CA LEU A 663 -33.95 -44.98 -41.64
C LEU A 663 -34.45 -45.45 -40.27
N GLN A 664 -35.58 -46.16 -40.24
CA GLN A 664 -36.11 -46.75 -39.01
C GLN A 664 -35.15 -47.79 -38.42
N GLU A 665 -34.52 -48.65 -39.24
CA GLU A 665 -33.57 -49.68 -38.80
C GLU A 665 -32.30 -49.08 -38.18
N ILE A 666 -31.80 -47.96 -38.71
CA ILE A 666 -30.63 -47.26 -38.15
C ILE A 666 -30.99 -46.26 -37.04
N GLY A 667 -32.27 -46.17 -36.66
CA GLY A 667 -32.77 -45.29 -35.59
C GLY A 667 -32.73 -43.79 -35.94
N TRP A 668 -32.82 -43.45 -37.23
CA TRP A 668 -32.81 -42.07 -37.72
C TRP A 668 -34.21 -41.64 -38.19
N GLY A 669 -34.49 -40.34 -38.09
CA GLY A 669 -35.70 -39.74 -38.68
C GLY A 669 -35.48 -39.35 -40.14
N GLY A 670 -36.55 -39.37 -40.94
CA GLY A 670 -36.54 -38.96 -42.34
C GLY A 670 -37.56 -37.87 -42.62
N ILE A 671 -37.21 -36.91 -43.49
CA ILE A 671 -38.14 -35.89 -43.99
C ILE A 671 -38.41 -36.18 -45.47
N LEU A 672 -39.66 -36.48 -45.81
CA LEU A 672 -40.10 -36.59 -47.21
C LEU A 672 -40.40 -35.19 -47.76
N ALA A 673 -39.39 -34.55 -48.35
CA ALA A 673 -39.44 -33.17 -48.82
C ALA A 673 -39.67 -33.02 -50.34
N ASP A 674 -40.14 -34.06 -51.03
CA ASP A 674 -40.37 -34.02 -52.49
C ASP A 674 -41.54 -33.10 -52.88
N ASP A 675 -41.70 -32.81 -54.18
CA ASP A 675 -42.78 -31.97 -54.72
C ASP A 675 -44.20 -32.43 -54.35
N MET A 676 -45.15 -31.47 -54.30
CA MET A 676 -46.56 -31.74 -54.00
C MET A 676 -47.19 -32.64 -55.07
N GLY A 677 -48.02 -33.61 -54.64
CA GLY A 677 -48.72 -34.52 -55.56
C GLY A 677 -47.98 -35.82 -55.90
N LEU A 678 -46.73 -36.00 -55.46
CA LEU A 678 -45.96 -37.23 -55.70
C LEU A 678 -46.36 -38.44 -54.83
N GLY A 679 -47.40 -38.30 -54.00
CA GLY A 679 -47.97 -39.40 -53.22
C GLY A 679 -47.15 -39.82 -51.98
N LYS A 680 -46.50 -38.87 -51.32
CA LYS A 680 -45.84 -39.08 -50.01
C LYS A 680 -46.75 -39.74 -48.98
N THR A 681 -48.04 -39.43 -49.00
CA THR A 681 -49.04 -40.02 -48.11
C THR A 681 -49.14 -41.54 -48.29
N VAL A 682 -49.25 -42.03 -49.53
CA VAL A 682 -49.36 -43.48 -49.78
C VAL A 682 -48.05 -44.19 -49.44
N GLN A 683 -46.91 -43.54 -49.65
CA GLN A 683 -45.59 -44.05 -49.25
C GLN A 683 -45.46 -44.17 -47.73
N THR A 684 -45.85 -43.14 -46.97
CA THR A 684 -45.84 -43.18 -45.49
C THR A 684 -46.84 -44.21 -44.96
N LEU A 685 -48.05 -44.30 -45.53
CA LEU A 685 -49.03 -45.32 -45.15
C LEU A 685 -48.52 -46.74 -45.42
N THR A 686 -47.79 -46.94 -46.51
CA THR A 686 -47.14 -48.23 -46.82
C THR A 686 -46.11 -48.58 -45.75
N PHE A 687 -45.26 -47.61 -45.37
CA PHE A 687 -44.30 -47.77 -44.27
C PHE A 687 -44.98 -48.11 -42.94
N LEU A 688 -46.01 -47.36 -42.55
CA LEU A 688 -46.74 -47.59 -41.29
C LEU A 688 -47.45 -48.95 -41.27
N ASN A 689 -48.08 -49.35 -42.38
CA ASN A 689 -48.73 -50.65 -42.49
C ASN A 689 -47.72 -51.81 -42.41
N TYR A 690 -46.56 -51.67 -43.07
CA TYR A 690 -45.48 -52.65 -42.96
C TYR A 690 -44.95 -52.74 -41.52
N TYR A 691 -44.73 -51.60 -40.87
CA TYR A 691 -44.29 -51.54 -39.48
C TYR A 691 -45.32 -52.17 -38.52
N LEU A 692 -46.62 -51.90 -38.71
CA LEU A 692 -47.71 -52.49 -37.95
C LEU A 692 -47.71 -54.02 -38.07
N ARG A 693 -47.55 -54.54 -39.29
CA ARG A 693 -47.50 -56.00 -39.53
C ARG A 693 -46.28 -56.65 -38.90
N LYS A 694 -45.11 -56.00 -38.95
CA LYS A 694 -43.85 -56.52 -38.39
C LYS A 694 -43.87 -56.51 -36.86
N ASN A 695 -44.40 -55.46 -36.25
CA ASN A 695 -44.29 -55.22 -34.81
C ASN A 695 -45.59 -55.47 -34.01
N GLY A 696 -46.69 -55.81 -34.69
CA GLY A 696 -47.99 -56.14 -34.10
C GLY A 696 -48.77 -54.97 -33.50
N LYS A 697 -48.17 -53.78 -33.41
CA LYS A 697 -48.81 -52.54 -32.92
C LYS A 697 -48.10 -51.30 -33.48
N LEU A 698 -48.85 -50.22 -33.62
CA LEU A 698 -48.32 -48.88 -33.85
C LEU A 698 -48.43 -48.12 -32.52
N ASN A 699 -47.29 -47.75 -31.95
CA ASN A 699 -47.26 -46.86 -30.79
C ASN A 699 -47.06 -45.44 -31.33
N ALA A 700 -47.92 -44.50 -30.95
CA ALA A 700 -47.57 -43.09 -31.04
C ALA A 700 -46.47 -42.81 -30.01
N LEU A 701 -45.48 -41.99 -30.39
CA LEU A 701 -44.42 -41.52 -29.49
C LEU A 701 -45.00 -40.68 -28.35
#